data_AF-A0A7Y0E2X9-F1
#
_entry.id   AF-A0A7Y0E2X9-F1
#
_cell.length_a   1.000
_cell.length_b   1.000
_cell.length_c   1.000
_cell.angle_alpha   90.00
_cell.angle_beta   90.00
_cell.angle_gamma   90.00
#
_symmetry.space_group_name_H-M   'P 1'
#
loop_
_entity.id
_entity.type
_entity.pdbx_description
1 polymer ?
#
loop_
_entity_poly.entity_id
_entity_poly.type
_entity_poly.pdbx_seq_one_letter_code
_entity_poly.pdbx_strand_id
1 'polypeptide(L)'
;MTDVSLLTGRPRTWWSTDTLLRWGHGPATAWIILICSLVLTFAAWQISTHFVEQRARDRFEYAAGEVKDKILQRMIEYEAVLRGGAGHFASSTDVTRTEWRSYVHALKIEDYYPGIQGLGFARMVDAAARREYEARISAEGFPDFTIKPDGFRDVYSAVEFLEPFDWRNQRAFGYDMYSEPVRRDAMIRARDTGLPALSGKVTLVQETAEDVQAGFLVYLPVYRPGTVLETVEDRRNALVGFVYSPFRMNDLMHGILGAGLPGISFRIFDGLSQDETALLFHSADTKPLAAVTEQGEVREPGHIRDGGADSVSSAFQFLSSIKVGGHDWTLDVYANRSFVDRRDERQPLFVAVAGGVIDLLLFIVIYLLWRRREWAERKADEMTGDLKVFSHAIDQSPVSVIIADTARTIVYVNPQFTASSGYAADDVIGRKADFLLLDDEHPTDAKKIWASVEAGHRWAGDLMHRHKTGEAYWESVSISPVYSDEGRVSHFLAISQDITERRKLNEALSDNARRFYAAFENIATGAIVTNDAGKIEVFNRAAERIFGYKADDVVGENVSMLMPDAYATEHDGQMARYRETGRKRIVGIGRDVHGRRKNGEIFPMHLGVGEIQIGDQRSYIGSVTDLTEIVEARNTIQKALEAANAANRAKSEFLASMSHELRTPLNAIIGFSEMMGQQFFGPLPPQYVSYSDNINASGKHLLSLVNDLLEISRIEAGKIALVWEETHVDSVIKQCVALTEQACSIKSQTLNVQMDDPLPTLQADRRALKQVLLNLITNAQKYTGEGGHIDVSAHVRGDSMEIAVTDDGIGIAEKDLPHVTEFFEQGNSDPYISAKGWGLGLAISKSLIVLHGGEIKIDSTLGEGTTVTVSIPLTQSD
;
A
#
# COMPACT_ATOMS: atom_id res chain seq x y z
N MET A 1 63.11 3.56 -59.75
CA MET A 1 62.70 3.85 -58.36
C MET A 1 61.57 2.91 -58.03
N THR A 2 61.75 2.21 -56.91
CA THR A 2 61.03 1.03 -56.41
C THR A 2 59.55 1.22 -56.17
N ASP A 3 58.74 0.20 -56.43
CA ASP A 3 57.71 -0.18 -55.45
C ASP A 3 57.41 -1.69 -55.45
N VAL A 4 57.28 -2.21 -54.23
CA VAL A 4 57.16 -3.62 -53.84
C VAL A 4 55.82 -3.76 -53.13
N SER A 5 54.96 -4.68 -53.56
CA SER A 5 53.97 -5.30 -52.66
C SER A 5 53.34 -6.56 -53.26
N LEU A 6 53.96 -7.69 -52.94
CA LEU A 6 53.29 -8.98 -52.77
C LEU A 6 53.23 -9.24 -51.25
N LEU A 7 52.19 -9.97 -50.82
CA LEU A 7 51.95 -10.58 -49.49
C LEU A 7 51.05 -9.78 -48.53
N THR A 8 49.77 -10.15 -48.47
CA THR A 8 49.15 -10.66 -47.23
C THR A 8 47.85 -11.43 -47.57
N GLY A 9 47.90 -12.76 -47.47
CA GLY A 9 46.70 -13.57 -47.33
C GLY A 9 46.14 -13.39 -45.92
N ARG A 10 44.85 -13.08 -45.79
CA ARG A 10 44.10 -13.12 -44.52
C ARG A 10 43.11 -14.29 -44.52
N PRO A 11 42.90 -14.95 -43.38
CA PRO A 11 42.14 -16.19 -43.28
C PRO A 11 40.62 -15.94 -43.39
N ARG A 12 39.90 -16.85 -44.06
CA ARG A 12 38.43 -16.91 -44.08
C ARG A 12 37.91 -17.18 -42.66
N THR A 13 37.55 -16.12 -41.94
CA THR A 13 36.78 -16.23 -40.69
C THR A 13 35.32 -16.51 -41.04
N TRP A 14 34.75 -17.58 -40.49
CA TRP A 14 33.34 -18.00 -40.64
C TRP A 14 32.33 -17.07 -39.92
N TRP A 15 32.75 -15.86 -39.57
CA TRP A 15 31.99 -14.85 -38.84
C TRP A 15 32.13 -13.53 -39.59
N SER A 16 31.45 -13.37 -40.73
CA SER A 16 31.25 -12.05 -41.34
C SER A 16 29.97 -11.44 -40.77
N THR A 17 29.96 -10.12 -40.60
CA THR A 17 28.79 -9.35 -40.13
C THR A 17 27.55 -9.56 -40.99
N ASP A 18 27.72 -9.93 -42.26
CA ASP A 18 26.61 -10.24 -43.19
C ASP A 18 25.86 -11.54 -42.88
N THR A 19 26.50 -12.56 -42.29
CA THR A 19 25.79 -13.80 -41.91
C THR A 19 24.94 -13.60 -40.65
N LEU A 20 25.37 -12.74 -39.73
CA LEU A 20 24.59 -12.36 -38.54
C LEU A 20 23.41 -11.43 -38.89
N LEU A 21 23.57 -10.50 -39.84
CA LEU A 21 22.45 -9.66 -40.31
C LEU A 21 21.38 -10.45 -41.08
N ARG A 22 21.74 -11.54 -41.77
CA ARG A 22 20.74 -12.40 -42.43
C ARG A 22 19.90 -13.22 -41.45
N TRP A 23 20.44 -13.55 -40.26
CA TRP A 23 19.67 -14.24 -39.22
C TRP A 23 18.65 -13.32 -38.51
N GLY A 24 18.90 -12.01 -38.50
CA GLY A 24 18.01 -11.02 -37.89
C GLY A 24 16.72 -10.71 -38.65
N HIS A 25 16.50 -11.30 -39.84
CA HIS A 25 15.40 -10.92 -40.73
C HIS A 25 14.62 -12.09 -41.35
N GLY A 26 14.81 -13.32 -40.86
CA GLY A 26 14.06 -14.51 -41.29
C GLY A 26 12.94 -14.89 -40.32
N PRO A 27 12.08 -15.88 -40.66
CA PRO A 27 11.01 -16.35 -39.79
C PRO A 27 11.52 -16.91 -38.45
N ALA A 28 12.81 -17.24 -38.36
CA ALA A 28 13.48 -17.70 -37.15
C ALA A 28 13.50 -16.65 -36.02
N THR A 29 13.42 -15.35 -36.32
CA THR A 29 13.44 -14.30 -35.28
C THR A 29 12.19 -14.31 -34.41
N ALA A 30 11.02 -14.54 -35.01
CA ALA A 30 9.77 -14.69 -34.26
C ALA A 30 9.87 -15.84 -33.26
N TRP A 31 10.42 -16.98 -33.68
CA TRP A 31 10.62 -18.14 -32.81
C TRP A 31 11.63 -17.90 -31.68
N ILE A 32 12.74 -17.21 -31.95
CA ILE A 32 13.74 -16.86 -30.94
C ILE A 32 13.13 -15.94 -29.87
N ILE A 33 12.37 -14.92 -30.30
CA ILE A 33 11.72 -13.98 -29.38
C ILE A 33 10.68 -14.69 -28.52
N LEU A 34 9.87 -15.58 -29.10
CA LEU A 34 8.90 -16.39 -28.37
C LEU A 34 9.57 -17.25 -27.28
N ILE A 35 10.67 -17.92 -27.61
CA ILE A 35 11.43 -18.73 -26.64
C ILE A 35 11.95 -17.86 -25.48
N CYS A 36 12.57 -16.72 -25.78
CA CYS A 36 13.07 -15.80 -24.76
C CYS A 36 11.95 -15.26 -23.86
N SER A 37 10.79 -14.91 -24.44
CA SER A 37 9.64 -14.43 -23.68
C SER A 37 9.01 -15.51 -22.80
N LEU A 38 8.92 -16.75 -23.28
CA LEU A 38 8.43 -17.88 -22.49
C LEU A 38 9.36 -18.20 -21.30
N VAL A 39 10.68 -18.06 -21.48
CA VAL A 39 11.65 -18.22 -20.39
C VAL A 39 11.45 -17.15 -19.31
N LEU A 40 11.20 -15.89 -19.70
CA LEU A 40 10.89 -14.81 -18.78
C LEU A 40 9.56 -15.04 -18.05
N THR A 41 8.51 -15.45 -18.76
CA THR A 41 7.21 -15.83 -18.19
C THR A 41 7.35 -16.97 -17.18
N PHE A 42 8.13 -18.00 -17.51
CA PHE A 42 8.42 -19.12 -16.62
C PHE A 42 9.20 -18.67 -15.37
N ALA A 43 10.20 -17.80 -15.54
CA ALA A 43 10.96 -17.25 -14.41
C ALA A 43 10.05 -16.40 -13.49
N ALA A 44 9.17 -15.56 -14.06
CA ALA A 44 8.21 -14.78 -13.29
C ALA A 44 7.20 -15.67 -12.56
N TRP A 45 6.73 -16.74 -13.20
CA TRP A 45 5.89 -17.75 -12.56
C TRP A 45 6.59 -18.43 -11.37
N GLN A 46 7.85 -18.86 -11.55
CA GLN A 46 8.67 -19.47 -10.50
C GLN A 46 8.95 -18.52 -9.32
N ILE A 47 9.24 -17.25 -9.60
CA ILE A 47 9.41 -16.23 -8.56
C ILE A 47 8.10 -16.03 -7.80
N SER A 48 6.96 -15.97 -8.51
CA SER A 48 5.64 -15.82 -7.90
C SER A 48 5.28 -17.02 -7.02
N THR A 49 5.50 -18.26 -7.47
CA THR A 49 5.28 -19.46 -6.65
C THR A 49 6.14 -19.42 -5.38
N HIS A 50 7.43 -19.11 -5.52
CA HIS A 50 8.34 -19.06 -4.38
C HIS A 50 7.93 -17.98 -3.37
N PHE A 51 7.52 -16.81 -3.84
CA PHE A 51 7.09 -15.71 -2.99
C PHE A 51 5.76 -15.98 -2.26
N VAL A 52 4.85 -16.74 -2.87
CA VAL A 52 3.61 -17.20 -2.21
C VAL A 52 3.94 -18.23 -1.13
N GLU A 53 4.82 -19.20 -1.42
CA GLU A 53 5.25 -20.22 -0.46
C GLU A 53 5.98 -19.63 0.74
N GLN A 54 6.91 -18.68 0.52
CA GLN A 54 7.62 -17.99 1.60
C GLN A 54 6.66 -17.24 2.51
N ARG A 55 5.73 -16.45 1.96
CA ARG A 55 4.73 -15.73 2.76
C ARG A 55 3.81 -16.66 3.55
N ALA A 56 3.49 -17.83 3.01
CA ALA A 56 2.74 -18.85 3.75
C ALA A 56 3.56 -19.43 4.91
N ARG A 57 4.86 -19.68 4.69
CA ARG A 57 5.79 -20.14 5.73
C ARG A 57 5.98 -19.12 6.84
N ASP A 58 6.22 -17.86 6.51
CA ASP A 58 6.43 -16.80 7.51
C ASP A 58 5.19 -16.62 8.39
N ARG A 59 3.99 -16.61 7.78
CA ARG A 59 2.71 -16.57 8.53
C ARG A 59 2.56 -17.78 9.45
N PHE A 60 2.95 -18.97 8.99
CA PHE A 60 2.85 -20.19 9.77
C PHE A 60 3.82 -20.19 10.95
N GLU A 61 5.08 -19.83 10.72
CA GLU A 61 6.10 -19.76 11.77
C GLU A 61 5.76 -18.71 12.82
N TYR A 62 5.22 -17.56 12.40
CA TYR A 62 4.71 -16.53 13.32
C TYR A 62 3.57 -17.07 14.19
N ALA A 63 2.55 -17.69 13.59
CA ALA A 63 1.42 -18.24 14.33
C ALA A 63 1.84 -19.38 15.28
N ALA A 64 2.79 -20.22 14.86
CA ALA A 64 3.33 -21.30 15.70
C ALA A 64 4.16 -20.75 16.88
N GLY A 65 4.94 -19.70 16.65
CA GLY A 65 5.64 -18.95 17.70
C GLY A 65 4.66 -18.34 18.71
N GLU A 66 3.57 -17.74 18.23
CA GLU A 66 2.54 -17.14 19.10
C GLU A 66 1.89 -18.17 20.04
N VAL A 67 1.60 -19.39 19.57
CA VAL A 67 1.09 -20.47 20.42
C VAL A 67 2.08 -20.81 21.53
N LYS A 68 3.36 -20.99 21.17
CA LYS A 68 4.43 -21.31 22.11
C LYS A 68 4.56 -20.22 23.18
N ASP A 69 4.61 -18.96 22.77
CA ASP A 69 4.85 -17.84 23.67
C ASP A 69 3.67 -17.64 24.62
N LYS A 70 2.42 -17.77 24.14
CA LYS A 70 1.22 -17.72 24.99
C LYS A 70 1.21 -18.83 26.05
N ILE A 71 1.61 -20.06 25.68
CA ILE A 71 1.71 -21.17 26.64
C ILE A 71 2.77 -20.86 27.70
N LEU A 72 3.97 -20.46 27.29
CA LEU A 72 5.07 -20.16 28.22
C LEU A 72 4.71 -19.01 29.16
N GLN A 73 4.16 -17.92 28.63
CA GLN A 73 3.75 -16.78 29.42
C GLN A 73 2.69 -17.15 30.46
N ARG A 74 1.67 -17.92 30.07
CA ARG A 74 0.64 -18.36 31.03
C ARG A 74 1.21 -19.25 32.14
N MET A 75 2.15 -20.13 31.82
CA MET A 75 2.78 -20.97 32.83
C MET A 75 3.59 -20.16 33.85
N ILE A 76 4.23 -19.06 33.44
CA ILE A 76 4.91 -18.12 34.34
C ILE A 76 3.90 -17.41 35.26
N GLU A 77 2.75 -17.00 34.74
CA GLU A 77 1.69 -16.38 35.55
C GLU A 77 1.20 -17.32 36.65
N TYR A 78 1.04 -18.61 36.34
CA TYR A 78 0.59 -19.61 37.32
C TYR A 78 1.68 -19.94 38.33
N GLU A 79 2.94 -19.97 37.92
CA GLU A 79 4.06 -20.07 38.84
C GLU A 79 4.05 -18.94 39.87
N ALA A 80 3.74 -17.71 39.46
CA ALA A 80 3.67 -16.56 40.36
C ALA A 80 2.58 -16.74 41.44
N VAL A 81 1.43 -17.35 41.10
CA VAL A 81 0.37 -17.68 42.06
C VAL A 81 0.88 -18.67 43.12
N LEU A 82 1.57 -19.73 42.70
CA LEU A 82 2.16 -20.71 43.62
C LEU A 82 3.24 -20.07 44.50
N ARG A 83 4.06 -19.17 43.95
CA ARG A 83 5.06 -18.40 44.72
C ARG A 83 4.41 -17.52 45.77
N GLY A 84 3.29 -16.87 45.45
CA GLY A 84 2.47 -16.15 46.42
C GLY A 84 2.01 -17.05 47.56
N GLY A 85 1.49 -18.24 47.23
CA GLY A 85 1.05 -19.22 48.23
C GLY A 85 2.20 -19.72 49.12
N ALA A 86 3.35 -20.05 48.53
CA ALA A 86 4.52 -20.47 49.30
C ALA A 86 5.06 -19.33 50.19
N GLY A 87 5.03 -18.09 49.71
CA GLY A 87 5.37 -16.91 50.50
C GLY A 87 4.44 -16.70 51.70
N HIS A 88 3.15 -17.01 51.55
CA HIS A 88 2.19 -16.99 52.66
C HIS A 88 2.57 -18.00 53.75
N PHE A 89 2.92 -19.24 53.38
CA PHE A 89 3.42 -20.23 54.34
C PHE A 89 4.80 -19.91 54.93
N ALA A 90 5.67 -19.23 54.17
CA ALA A 90 7.00 -18.87 54.65
C ALA A 90 7.00 -17.68 55.63
N SER A 91 5.94 -16.86 55.60
CA SER A 91 5.82 -15.65 56.44
C SER A 91 4.97 -15.86 57.71
N SER A 92 4.19 -16.95 57.79
CA SER A 92 3.43 -17.33 58.97
C SER A 92 4.06 -18.51 59.71
N THR A 93 4.01 -18.51 61.04
CA THR A 93 4.48 -19.66 61.84
C THR A 93 3.49 -20.82 61.85
N ASP A 94 2.20 -20.54 61.63
CA ASP A 94 1.14 -21.54 61.47
C ASP A 94 0.08 -20.96 60.52
N VAL A 95 -0.36 -21.75 59.53
CA VAL A 95 -1.38 -21.31 58.56
C VAL A 95 -2.62 -22.15 58.79
N THR A 96 -3.69 -21.50 59.25
CA THR A 96 -4.96 -22.17 59.50
C THR A 96 -5.72 -22.41 58.19
N ARG A 97 -6.62 -23.39 58.17
CA ARG A 97 -7.50 -23.67 57.01
C ARG A 97 -8.32 -22.44 56.60
N THR A 98 -8.78 -21.65 57.57
CA THR A 98 -9.57 -20.42 57.31
C THR A 98 -8.72 -19.34 56.64
N GLU A 99 -7.48 -19.16 57.06
CA GLU A 99 -6.54 -18.21 56.43
C GLU A 99 -6.19 -18.65 55.02
N TRP A 100 -5.89 -19.93 54.81
CA TRP A 100 -5.63 -20.48 53.47
C TRP A 100 -6.82 -20.29 52.53
N ARG A 101 -8.04 -20.60 53.00
CA ARG A 101 -9.26 -20.38 52.22
C ARG A 101 -9.47 -18.91 51.88
N SER A 102 -9.23 -18.01 52.82
CA SER A 102 -9.36 -16.56 52.60
C SER A 102 -8.35 -16.06 51.58
N TYR A 103 -7.10 -16.55 51.66
CA TYR A 103 -6.05 -16.27 50.69
C TYR A 103 -6.43 -16.73 49.28
N VAL A 104 -6.84 -18.00 49.11
CA VAL A 104 -7.20 -18.56 47.80
C VAL A 104 -8.44 -17.89 47.22
N HIS A 105 -9.44 -17.58 48.05
CA HIS A 105 -10.63 -16.85 47.60
C HIS A 105 -10.30 -15.42 47.15
N ALA A 106 -9.35 -14.74 47.79
CA ALA A 106 -8.91 -13.42 47.38
C ALA A 106 -8.18 -13.41 46.02
N LEU A 107 -7.53 -14.52 45.65
CA LEU A 107 -6.91 -14.69 44.34
C LEU A 107 -7.91 -14.82 43.19
N LYS A 108 -9.18 -15.18 43.49
CA LYS A 108 -10.24 -15.39 42.49
C LYS A 108 -9.76 -16.27 41.32
N ILE A 109 -9.27 -17.46 41.66
CA ILE A 109 -8.60 -18.36 40.72
C ILE A 109 -9.47 -18.78 39.52
N GLU A 110 -10.78 -18.89 39.72
CA GLU A 110 -11.74 -19.23 38.66
C GLU A 110 -11.90 -18.10 37.62
N ASP A 111 -11.79 -16.83 38.05
CA ASP A 111 -11.97 -15.66 37.20
C ASP A 111 -10.69 -15.30 36.42
N TYR A 112 -9.54 -15.33 37.09
CA TYR A 112 -8.28 -14.79 36.55
C TYR A 112 -7.30 -15.86 36.06
N TYR A 113 -7.45 -17.11 36.49
CA TYR A 113 -6.46 -18.18 36.25
C TYR A 113 -7.13 -19.46 35.70
N PRO A 114 -7.74 -19.40 34.49
CA PRO A 114 -8.49 -20.52 33.92
C PRO A 114 -7.62 -21.77 33.69
N GLY A 115 -8.11 -22.93 34.14
CA GLY A 115 -7.41 -24.22 34.05
C GLY A 115 -6.76 -24.69 35.36
N ILE A 116 -6.59 -23.79 36.34
CA ILE A 116 -6.28 -24.16 37.73
C ILE A 116 -7.52 -24.80 38.36
N GLN A 117 -7.41 -26.03 38.88
CA GLN A 117 -8.51 -26.70 39.57
C GLN A 117 -8.56 -26.39 41.08
N GLY A 118 -7.51 -25.75 41.59
CA GLY A 118 -7.41 -25.34 42.98
C GLY A 118 -5.98 -25.06 43.39
N LEU A 119 -5.81 -24.36 44.50
CA LEU A 119 -4.51 -24.19 45.15
C LEU A 119 -4.47 -25.02 46.43
N GLY A 120 -3.48 -25.89 46.52
CA GLY A 120 -3.34 -26.82 47.62
C GLY A 120 -1.99 -26.73 48.31
N PHE A 121 -1.94 -27.36 49.48
CA PHE A 121 -0.74 -27.53 50.26
C PHE A 121 -0.64 -28.98 50.74
N ALA A 122 0.46 -29.64 50.37
CA ALA A 122 0.76 -31.01 50.74
C ALA A 122 1.86 -31.02 51.81
N ARG A 123 1.53 -31.53 53.00
CA ARG A 123 2.44 -31.62 54.15
C ARG A 123 3.32 -32.86 54.04
N MET A 124 4.60 -32.70 54.33
CA MET A 124 5.49 -33.85 54.57
C MET A 124 5.27 -34.41 55.98
N VAL A 125 5.02 -35.71 56.07
CA VAL A 125 4.71 -36.40 57.33
C VAL A 125 5.61 -37.64 57.44
N ASP A 126 6.46 -37.68 58.46
CA ASP A 126 7.27 -38.86 58.76
C ASP A 126 6.40 -40.03 59.24
N ALA A 127 6.82 -41.26 58.94
CA ALA A 127 6.11 -42.47 59.35
C ALA A 127 5.81 -42.52 60.86
N ALA A 128 6.74 -42.02 61.67
CA ALA A 128 6.59 -41.95 63.12
C ALA A 128 5.50 -40.95 63.57
N ALA A 129 5.30 -39.86 62.81
CA ALA A 129 4.36 -38.78 63.12
C ALA A 129 2.97 -38.98 62.50
N ARG A 130 2.78 -39.98 61.63
CA ARG A 130 1.51 -40.20 60.90
C ARG A 130 0.28 -40.24 61.80
N ARG A 131 0.30 -41.02 62.89
CA ARG A 131 -0.87 -41.18 63.78
C ARG A 131 -1.22 -39.88 64.51
N GLU A 132 -0.20 -39.14 64.94
CA GLU A 132 -0.39 -37.83 65.59
C GLU A 132 -0.96 -36.81 64.60
N TYR A 133 -0.44 -36.80 63.37
CA TYR A 133 -0.93 -35.95 62.30
C TYR A 133 -2.40 -36.24 61.93
N GLU A 134 -2.78 -37.51 61.75
CA GLU A 134 -4.17 -37.91 61.47
C GLU A 134 -5.10 -37.51 62.63
N ALA A 135 -4.67 -37.68 63.88
CA ALA A 135 -5.44 -37.26 65.06
C ALA A 135 -5.62 -35.73 65.14
N ARG A 136 -4.61 -34.93 64.75
CA ARG A 136 -4.72 -33.47 64.68
C ARG A 136 -5.79 -33.03 63.67
N ILE A 137 -5.73 -33.54 62.44
CA ILE A 137 -6.72 -33.20 61.40
C ILE A 137 -8.13 -33.68 61.78
N SER A 138 -8.24 -34.82 62.47
CA SER A 138 -9.49 -35.30 63.05
C SER A 138 -10.08 -34.30 64.06
N ALA A 139 -9.25 -33.73 64.93
CA ALA A 139 -9.65 -32.70 65.89
C ALA A 139 -10.03 -31.35 65.24
N GLU A 140 -9.55 -31.05 64.03
CA GLU A 140 -9.93 -29.88 63.22
C GLU A 140 -11.32 -30.03 62.55
N GLY A 141 -12.01 -31.16 62.76
CA GLY A 141 -13.37 -31.39 62.26
C GLY A 141 -13.49 -32.40 61.12
N PHE A 142 -12.44 -33.17 60.84
CA PHE A 142 -12.42 -34.19 59.78
C PHE A 142 -12.19 -35.60 60.36
N PRO A 143 -13.19 -36.19 61.04
CA PRO A 143 -13.01 -37.43 61.81
C PRO A 143 -12.58 -38.64 60.96
N ASP A 144 -12.95 -38.64 59.67
CA ASP A 144 -12.66 -39.72 58.72
C ASP A 144 -11.35 -39.50 57.91
N PHE A 145 -10.54 -38.50 58.29
CA PHE A 145 -9.29 -38.21 57.59
C PHE A 145 -8.25 -39.32 57.83
N THR A 146 -7.71 -39.85 56.73
CA THR A 146 -6.62 -40.83 56.73
C THR A 146 -5.70 -40.56 55.55
N ILE A 147 -4.40 -40.82 55.69
CA ILE A 147 -3.48 -40.75 54.56
C ILE A 147 -3.71 -41.94 53.61
N LYS A 148 -4.05 -41.68 52.34
CA LYS A 148 -4.38 -42.70 51.32
C LYS A 148 -3.47 -42.61 50.09
N PRO A 149 -3.08 -43.71 49.43
CA PRO A 149 -3.46 -45.10 49.73
C PRO A 149 -2.66 -45.69 50.89
N ASP A 150 -3.25 -46.69 51.55
CA ASP A 150 -2.59 -47.45 52.60
C ASP A 150 -1.30 -48.13 52.09
N GLY A 151 -0.31 -48.18 52.97
CA GLY A 151 1.02 -48.70 52.67
C GLY A 151 2.05 -48.03 53.56
N PHE A 152 3.08 -48.77 53.96
CA PHE A 152 4.19 -48.21 54.73
C PHE A 152 5.15 -47.46 53.80
N ARG A 153 5.48 -46.23 54.17
CA ARG A 153 6.48 -45.37 53.54
C ARG A 153 7.22 -44.62 54.64
N ASP A 154 8.50 -44.32 54.43
CA ASP A 154 9.31 -43.58 55.40
C ASP A 154 8.80 -42.15 55.61
N VAL A 155 8.34 -41.53 54.51
CA VAL A 155 7.74 -40.19 54.48
C VAL A 155 6.54 -40.18 53.56
N TYR A 156 5.46 -39.53 53.99
CA TYR A 156 4.22 -39.32 53.24
C TYR A 156 4.11 -37.85 52.84
N SER A 157 3.45 -37.57 51.71
CA SER A 157 3.08 -36.21 51.32
C SER A 157 1.57 -36.07 51.27
N ALA A 158 0.97 -35.77 52.41
CA ALA A 158 -0.48 -35.73 52.57
C ALA A 158 -1.05 -34.36 52.16
N VAL A 159 -2.04 -34.36 51.28
CA VAL A 159 -2.83 -33.15 50.97
C VAL A 159 -3.58 -32.68 52.21
N GLU A 160 -3.15 -31.55 52.76
CA GLU A 160 -3.70 -30.93 53.97
C GLU A 160 -4.73 -29.86 53.64
N PHE A 161 -4.41 -29.00 52.67
CA PHE A 161 -5.31 -27.96 52.17
C PHE A 161 -5.46 -28.09 50.65
N LEU A 162 -6.66 -27.84 50.15
CA LEU A 162 -6.95 -27.71 48.72
C LEU A 162 -8.22 -26.89 48.56
N GLU A 163 -8.09 -25.71 47.97
CA GLU A 163 -9.19 -24.77 47.81
C GLU A 163 -9.40 -24.46 46.30
N PRO A 164 -10.64 -24.36 45.81
CA PRO A 164 -11.91 -24.44 46.56
C PRO A 164 -12.17 -25.87 47.07
N PHE A 165 -12.62 -25.97 48.33
CA PHE A 165 -12.91 -27.26 48.98
C PHE A 165 -14.25 -27.88 48.53
N ASP A 166 -14.43 -27.99 47.22
CA ASP A 166 -15.61 -28.56 46.57
C ASP A 166 -15.60 -30.10 46.58
N TRP A 167 -16.68 -30.71 46.06
CA TRP A 167 -16.83 -32.17 46.01
C TRP A 167 -15.69 -32.86 45.24
N ARG A 168 -15.09 -32.17 44.27
CA ARG A 168 -14.07 -32.70 43.37
C ARG A 168 -12.71 -32.74 44.07
N ASN A 169 -12.34 -31.63 44.70
CA ASN A 169 -11.09 -31.45 45.43
C ASN A 169 -11.07 -32.22 46.76
N GLN A 170 -12.23 -32.45 47.39
CA GLN A 170 -12.36 -33.33 48.57
C GLN A 170 -11.85 -34.75 48.31
N ARG A 171 -11.87 -35.25 47.06
CA ARG A 171 -11.33 -36.57 46.71
C ARG A 171 -9.82 -36.65 46.86
N ALA A 172 -9.12 -35.54 46.70
CA ALA A 172 -7.68 -35.45 46.87
C ALA A 172 -7.26 -35.18 48.33
N PHE A 173 -8.19 -34.84 49.21
CA PHE A 173 -7.91 -34.58 50.62
C PHE A 173 -7.38 -35.85 51.32
N GLY A 174 -6.21 -35.73 51.95
CA GLY A 174 -5.49 -36.88 52.55
C GLY A 174 -4.77 -37.78 51.55
N TYR A 175 -4.78 -37.45 50.25
CA TYR A 175 -4.02 -38.21 49.26
C TYR A 175 -2.51 -38.05 49.48
N ASP A 176 -1.80 -39.16 49.50
CA ASP A 176 -0.35 -39.23 49.56
C ASP A 176 0.25 -39.05 48.16
N MET A 177 0.67 -37.84 47.85
CA MET A 177 1.26 -37.50 46.55
C MET A 177 2.56 -38.24 46.30
N TYR A 178 3.28 -38.64 47.34
CA TYR A 178 4.52 -39.42 47.23
C TYR A 178 4.26 -40.87 46.82
N SER A 179 3.03 -41.38 46.92
CA SER A 179 2.72 -42.75 46.51
C SER A 179 2.89 -42.97 45.00
N GLU A 180 2.71 -41.93 44.19
CA GLU A 180 2.75 -41.99 42.73
C GLU A 180 4.11 -41.54 42.15
N PRO A 181 4.83 -42.38 41.37
CA PRO A 181 6.18 -42.08 40.89
C PRO A 181 6.30 -40.74 40.12
N VAL A 182 5.38 -40.47 39.19
CA VAL A 182 5.44 -39.25 38.34
C VAL A 182 5.35 -37.96 39.18
N ARG A 183 4.53 -37.99 40.24
CA ARG A 183 4.39 -36.87 41.19
C ARG A 183 5.63 -36.77 42.06
N ARG A 184 6.08 -37.90 42.63
CA ARG A 184 7.26 -37.98 43.49
C ARG A 184 8.50 -37.39 42.82
N ASP A 185 8.74 -37.71 41.56
CA ASP A 185 9.90 -37.21 40.83
C ASP A 185 9.89 -35.67 40.70
N ALA A 186 8.73 -35.08 40.43
CA ALA A 186 8.58 -33.64 40.38
C ALA A 186 8.79 -32.99 41.75
N MET A 187 8.25 -33.58 42.81
CA MET A 187 8.40 -33.07 44.18
C MET A 187 9.86 -33.16 44.66
N ILE A 188 10.59 -34.22 44.30
CA ILE A 188 12.03 -34.34 44.57
C ILE A 188 12.81 -33.25 43.84
N ARG A 189 12.50 -33.00 42.55
CA ARG A 189 13.12 -31.90 41.80
C ARG A 189 12.85 -30.54 42.43
N ALA A 190 11.60 -30.27 42.80
CA ALA A 190 11.21 -29.03 43.45
C ALA A 190 12.00 -28.81 44.75
N ARG A 191 12.03 -29.82 45.63
CA ARG A 191 12.78 -29.80 46.89
C ARG A 191 14.28 -29.60 46.69
N ASP A 192 14.91 -30.35 45.79
CA ASP A 192 16.38 -30.31 45.68
C ASP A 192 16.86 -29.03 44.99
N THR A 193 16.05 -28.43 44.11
CA THR A 193 16.38 -27.17 43.40
C THR A 193 15.92 -25.90 44.12
N GLY A 194 14.86 -25.98 44.94
CA GLY A 194 14.20 -24.79 45.48
C GLY A 194 13.35 -24.02 44.46
N LEU A 195 13.21 -24.55 43.24
CA LEU A 195 12.44 -23.94 42.15
C LEU A 195 11.13 -24.72 41.94
N PRO A 196 10.12 -24.09 41.31
CA PRO A 196 8.90 -24.81 40.95
C PRO A 196 9.18 -25.92 39.95
N ALA A 197 8.56 -27.08 40.17
CA ALA A 197 8.71 -28.25 39.32
C ALA A 197 7.37 -28.79 38.84
N LEU A 198 7.29 -29.05 37.54
CA LEU A 198 6.13 -29.64 36.88
C LEU A 198 6.23 -31.17 36.88
N SER A 199 5.09 -31.85 37.07
CA SER A 199 4.97 -33.31 36.90
C SER A 199 4.79 -33.70 35.45
N GLY A 200 5.19 -34.91 35.08
CA GLY A 200 4.72 -35.51 33.83
C GLY A 200 3.20 -35.72 33.83
N LYS A 201 2.71 -36.36 32.76
CA LYS A 201 1.30 -36.71 32.57
C LYS A 201 0.82 -37.58 33.72
N VAL A 202 -0.24 -37.14 34.39
CA VAL A 202 -0.94 -37.91 35.42
C VAL A 202 -2.44 -37.87 35.19
N THR A 203 -3.14 -38.85 35.75
CA THR A 203 -4.58 -38.74 35.98
C THR A 203 -4.80 -38.07 37.34
N LEU A 204 -5.57 -36.98 37.37
CA LEU A 204 -5.88 -36.29 38.62
C LEU A 204 -6.85 -37.15 39.45
N VAL A 205 -6.70 -37.14 40.78
CA VAL A 205 -7.60 -37.87 41.71
C VAL A 205 -9.03 -37.30 41.64
N GLN A 206 -9.11 -36.04 41.20
CA GLN A 206 -10.28 -35.25 40.91
C GLN A 206 -11.05 -35.68 39.65
N GLU A 207 -10.51 -36.54 38.77
CA GLU A 207 -11.23 -37.00 37.58
C GLU A 207 -12.34 -38.01 37.94
N THR A 208 -13.42 -37.99 37.16
CA THR A 208 -14.53 -38.96 37.25
C THR A 208 -14.48 -39.94 36.07
N ALA A 209 -15.47 -40.83 35.94
CA ALA A 209 -15.54 -41.74 34.78
C ALA A 209 -15.95 -41.02 33.47
N GLU A 210 -16.43 -39.77 33.56
CA GLU A 210 -16.82 -38.93 32.44
C GLU A 210 -15.81 -37.79 32.26
N ASP A 211 -15.45 -37.48 31.00
CA ASP A 211 -14.51 -36.40 30.62
C ASP A 211 -13.12 -36.46 31.28
N VAL A 212 -12.50 -37.66 31.30
CA VAL A 212 -11.13 -37.82 31.83
C VAL A 212 -10.13 -37.09 30.93
N GLN A 213 -9.44 -36.11 31.49
CA GLN A 213 -8.40 -35.36 30.78
C GLN A 213 -6.99 -35.73 31.25
N ALA A 214 -6.00 -35.48 30.40
CA ALA A 214 -4.61 -35.46 30.86
C ALA A 214 -4.44 -34.32 31.87
N GLY A 215 -3.85 -34.64 33.02
CA GLY A 215 -3.54 -33.65 34.05
C GLY A 215 -2.05 -33.60 34.34
N PHE A 216 -1.65 -32.51 34.99
CA PHE A 216 -0.33 -32.36 35.56
C PHE A 216 -0.41 -31.48 36.80
N LEU A 217 0.64 -31.49 37.62
CA LEU A 217 0.73 -30.64 38.81
C LEU A 217 2.01 -29.83 38.74
N VAL A 218 1.95 -28.62 39.29
CA VAL A 218 3.14 -27.81 39.57
C VAL A 218 3.33 -27.77 41.08
N TYR A 219 4.55 -28.03 41.54
CA TYR A 219 4.93 -28.05 42.95
C TYR A 219 5.94 -26.96 43.23
N LEU A 220 5.74 -26.22 44.32
CA LEU A 220 6.70 -25.28 44.85
C LEU A 220 7.00 -25.63 46.31
N PRO A 221 8.27 -25.83 46.69
CA PRO A 221 8.61 -26.29 48.03
C PRO A 221 8.46 -25.15 49.04
N VAL A 222 8.02 -25.51 50.23
CA VAL A 222 7.98 -24.62 51.40
C VAL A 222 9.00 -25.14 52.40
N TYR A 223 9.94 -24.29 52.78
CA TYR A 223 10.96 -24.58 53.79
C TYR A 223 10.65 -23.91 55.11
N ARG A 224 11.19 -24.44 56.20
CA ARG A 224 11.05 -23.88 57.53
C ARG A 224 11.66 -22.45 57.56
N PRO A 225 10.93 -21.44 58.07
CA PRO A 225 11.44 -20.08 58.12
C PRO A 225 12.75 -19.98 58.94
N GLY A 226 13.70 -19.18 58.47
CA GLY A 226 14.96 -18.92 59.18
C GLY A 226 16.05 -20.00 59.07
N THR A 227 15.85 -21.05 58.26
CA THR A 227 16.90 -22.05 57.99
C THR A 227 17.83 -21.60 56.86
N VAL A 228 19.12 -21.95 56.96
CA VAL A 228 20.09 -21.81 55.85
C VAL A 228 19.77 -22.86 54.78
N LEU A 229 19.76 -22.50 53.50
CA LEU A 229 19.32 -23.35 52.38
C LEU A 229 20.37 -23.51 51.27
N GLU A 230 21.66 -23.43 51.61
CA GLU A 230 22.75 -23.40 50.62
C GLU A 230 22.92 -24.75 49.89
N THR A 231 22.85 -25.87 50.62
CA THR A 231 23.03 -27.21 50.03
C THR A 231 21.70 -27.92 49.78
N VAL A 232 21.74 -28.96 48.94
CA VAL A 232 20.58 -29.85 48.71
C VAL A 232 20.16 -30.53 50.02
N GLU A 233 21.12 -30.89 50.87
CA GLU A 233 20.86 -31.54 52.16
C GLU A 233 20.17 -30.58 53.15
N ASP A 234 20.57 -29.31 53.16
CA ASP A 234 19.88 -28.28 53.96
C ASP A 234 18.41 -28.15 53.55
N ARG A 235 18.15 -28.10 52.23
CA ARG A 235 16.78 -28.04 51.68
C ARG A 235 15.96 -29.27 52.04
N ARG A 236 16.56 -30.46 52.04
CA ARG A 236 15.89 -31.71 52.46
C ARG A 236 15.45 -31.66 53.92
N ASN A 237 16.34 -31.23 54.80
CA ASN A 237 16.08 -31.17 56.25
C ASN A 237 15.14 -30.02 56.64
N ALA A 238 15.11 -28.95 55.84
CA ALA A 238 14.24 -27.80 56.04
C ALA A 238 12.86 -27.95 55.40
N LEU A 239 12.61 -28.98 54.59
CA LEU A 239 11.34 -29.12 53.86
C LEU A 239 10.15 -29.32 54.83
N VAL A 240 9.13 -28.49 54.64
CA VAL A 240 7.91 -28.47 55.43
C VAL A 240 6.74 -29.06 54.63
N GLY A 241 6.69 -28.78 53.33
CA GLY A 241 5.63 -29.23 52.43
C GLY A 241 5.76 -28.60 51.05
N PHE A 242 4.72 -28.73 50.25
CA PHE A 242 4.64 -28.15 48.90
C PHE A 242 3.34 -27.40 48.72
N VAL A 243 3.42 -26.15 48.27
CA VAL A 243 2.28 -25.50 47.63
C VAL A 243 2.18 -26.05 46.22
N TYR A 244 0.99 -26.45 45.79
CA TYR A 244 0.78 -27.06 44.50
C TYR A 244 -0.54 -26.63 43.86
N SER A 245 -0.63 -26.80 42.55
CA SER A 245 -1.87 -26.64 41.79
C SER A 245 -2.05 -27.80 40.82
N PRO A 246 -3.22 -28.46 40.78
CA PRO A 246 -3.59 -29.40 39.73
C PRO A 246 -4.15 -28.68 38.50
N PHE A 247 -3.67 -29.07 37.32
CA PHE A 247 -4.07 -28.52 36.03
C PHE A 247 -4.71 -29.61 35.17
N ARG A 248 -5.84 -29.25 34.55
CA ARG A 248 -6.46 -30.05 33.49
C ARG A 248 -6.05 -29.48 32.15
N MET A 249 -5.50 -30.33 31.29
CA MET A 249 -4.83 -29.83 30.09
C MET A 249 -5.80 -29.18 29.10
N ASN A 250 -7.01 -29.71 28.89
CA ASN A 250 -7.93 -29.07 27.95
C ASN A 250 -8.40 -27.73 28.51
N ASP A 251 -8.80 -27.68 29.78
CA ASP A 251 -9.30 -26.44 30.42
C ASP A 251 -8.22 -25.34 30.39
N LEU A 252 -6.96 -25.71 30.65
CA LEU A 252 -5.80 -24.84 30.51
C LEU A 252 -5.66 -24.28 29.09
N MET A 253 -5.67 -25.15 28.08
CA MET A 253 -5.44 -24.74 26.69
C MET A 253 -6.58 -23.86 26.16
N HIS A 254 -7.82 -24.12 26.55
CA HIS A 254 -8.95 -23.23 26.26
C HIS A 254 -8.76 -21.85 26.93
N GLY A 255 -8.29 -21.82 28.18
CA GLY A 255 -8.00 -20.57 28.89
C GLY A 255 -6.81 -19.76 28.34
N ILE A 256 -5.91 -20.39 27.58
CA ILE A 256 -4.77 -19.72 26.92
C ILE A 256 -5.15 -19.22 25.53
N LEU A 257 -5.90 -20.02 24.75
CA LEU A 257 -6.07 -19.79 23.31
C LEU A 257 -7.50 -19.43 22.90
N GLY A 258 -8.47 -19.48 23.82
CA GLY A 258 -9.87 -19.14 23.54
C GLY A 258 -10.48 -19.99 22.43
N ALA A 259 -10.96 -19.35 21.36
CA ALA A 259 -11.55 -20.01 20.19
C ALA A 259 -10.51 -20.68 19.24
N GLY A 260 -9.22 -20.66 19.60
CA GLY A 260 -8.12 -21.15 18.78
C GLY A 260 -7.66 -20.15 17.72
N LEU A 261 -6.58 -20.49 17.01
CA LEU A 261 -6.03 -19.69 15.90
C LEU A 261 -6.55 -20.25 14.56
N PRO A 262 -7.18 -19.43 13.71
CA PRO A 262 -7.72 -19.90 12.45
C PRO A 262 -6.61 -20.42 11.53
N GLY A 263 -6.86 -21.55 10.87
CA GLY A 263 -5.93 -22.14 9.92
C GLY A 263 -4.84 -23.06 10.51
N ILE A 264 -4.63 -23.08 11.83
CA ILE A 264 -3.62 -23.96 12.45
C ILE A 264 -4.22 -24.91 13.48
N SER A 265 -3.52 -26.00 13.73
CA SER A 265 -3.85 -26.98 14.77
C SER A 265 -2.55 -27.42 15.44
N PHE A 266 -2.64 -27.89 16.69
CA PHE A 266 -1.44 -28.28 17.43
C PHE A 266 -1.72 -29.41 18.42
N ARG A 267 -0.65 -30.12 18.77
CA ARG A 267 -0.59 -31.18 19.76
C ARG A 267 0.51 -30.88 20.76
N ILE A 268 0.26 -31.22 22.02
CA ILE A 268 1.24 -31.09 23.10
C ILE A 268 1.48 -32.49 23.67
N PHE A 269 2.75 -32.86 23.80
CA PHE A 269 3.17 -34.14 24.35
C PHE A 269 4.03 -33.94 25.60
N ASP A 270 3.93 -34.91 26.51
CA ASP A 270 4.75 -35.01 27.71
C ASP A 270 6.14 -35.55 27.39
N GLY A 271 7.19 -34.78 27.71
CA GLY A 271 8.56 -35.13 27.37
C GLY A 271 8.92 -34.83 25.91
N LEU A 272 9.93 -35.54 25.41
CA LEU A 272 10.47 -35.40 24.06
C LEU A 272 9.87 -36.41 23.06
N SER A 273 9.01 -37.33 23.53
CA SER A 273 8.35 -38.31 22.66
C SER A 273 7.06 -37.75 22.07
N GLN A 274 6.72 -38.19 20.85
CA GLN A 274 5.44 -37.93 20.19
C GLN A 274 4.48 -39.13 20.23
N ASP A 275 4.70 -40.07 21.16
CA ASP A 275 3.82 -41.21 21.34
C ASP A 275 2.43 -40.79 21.84
N GLU A 276 1.38 -41.49 21.41
CA GLU A 276 0.00 -41.25 21.86
C GLU A 276 -0.16 -41.37 23.39
N THR A 277 0.65 -42.20 24.04
CA THR A 277 0.66 -42.31 25.51
C THR A 277 1.13 -41.02 26.18
N ALA A 278 2.02 -40.27 25.53
CA ALA A 278 2.54 -38.98 25.98
C ALA A 278 1.63 -37.80 25.61
N LEU A 279 0.61 -37.98 24.76
CA LEU A 279 -0.27 -36.88 24.33
C LEU A 279 -0.97 -36.23 25.53
N LEU A 280 -0.74 -34.93 25.72
CA LEU A 280 -1.36 -34.11 26.74
C LEU A 280 -2.57 -33.36 26.19
N PHE A 281 -2.50 -32.85 24.96
CA PHE A 281 -3.55 -32.06 24.33
C PHE A 281 -3.57 -32.20 22.82
N HIS A 282 -4.77 -32.15 22.23
CA HIS A 282 -4.96 -32.00 20.79
C HIS A 282 -6.03 -30.95 20.49
N SER A 283 -5.67 -29.92 19.72
CA SER A 283 -6.55 -28.80 19.41
C SER A 283 -7.72 -29.14 18.46
N ALA A 284 -7.74 -30.33 17.85
CA ALA A 284 -8.80 -30.73 16.92
C ALA A 284 -9.97 -31.47 17.61
N ASP A 285 -9.75 -31.98 18.83
CA ASP A 285 -10.74 -32.74 19.60
C ASP A 285 -11.66 -31.83 20.43
N THR A 286 -11.42 -30.53 20.43
CA THR A 286 -12.23 -29.57 21.15
C THR A 286 -13.57 -29.34 20.44
N LYS A 287 -14.66 -29.80 21.05
CA LYS A 287 -16.01 -29.46 20.60
C LYS A 287 -16.18 -27.93 20.67
N PRO A 288 -16.54 -27.24 19.58
CA PRO A 288 -16.87 -25.82 19.66
C PRO A 288 -18.03 -25.64 20.65
N LEU A 289 -17.86 -24.71 21.60
CA LEU A 289 -18.90 -24.37 22.57
C LEU A 289 -20.18 -24.01 21.81
N ALA A 290 -21.29 -24.70 22.08
CA ALA A 290 -22.58 -24.34 21.52
C ALA A 290 -22.86 -22.88 21.93
N ALA A 291 -23.02 -21.99 20.94
CA ALA A 291 -23.43 -20.62 21.18
C ALA A 291 -24.84 -20.64 21.78
N VAL A 292 -24.93 -20.41 23.09
CA VAL A 292 -26.21 -20.20 23.77
C VAL A 292 -26.74 -18.85 23.28
N THR A 293 -27.75 -18.88 22.43
CA THR A 293 -28.56 -17.70 22.12
C THR A 293 -29.63 -17.54 23.19
N GLU A 294 -30.07 -16.29 23.45
CA GLU A 294 -31.03 -15.88 24.49
C GLU A 294 -32.41 -16.57 24.47
N GLN A 295 -32.64 -17.58 23.62
CA GLN A 295 -33.91 -18.29 23.48
C GLN A 295 -33.84 -19.80 23.75
N GLY A 296 -32.72 -20.34 24.24
CA GLY A 296 -32.71 -21.68 24.85
C GLY A 296 -32.91 -22.87 23.91
N GLU A 297 -32.75 -22.71 22.59
CA GLU A 297 -32.70 -23.84 21.66
C GLU A 297 -31.24 -24.24 21.35
N VAL A 298 -30.87 -25.45 21.77
CA VAL A 298 -29.59 -26.09 21.45
C VAL A 298 -29.68 -26.63 20.02
N ARG A 299 -29.02 -25.97 19.06
CA ARG A 299 -28.75 -26.57 17.74
C ARG A 299 -27.49 -27.43 17.84
N GLU A 300 -27.66 -28.74 17.75
CA GLU A 300 -26.51 -29.66 17.59
C GLU A 300 -25.78 -29.35 16.27
N PRO A 301 -24.44 -29.16 16.28
CA PRO A 301 -23.65 -29.14 15.06
C PRO A 301 -23.63 -30.55 14.46
N GLY A 302 -24.03 -30.68 13.20
CA GLY A 302 -24.14 -31.95 12.50
C GLY A 302 -22.83 -32.76 12.53
N HIS A 303 -22.96 -34.07 12.76
CA HIS A 303 -21.90 -35.06 12.66
C HIS A 303 -21.10 -34.91 11.36
N ILE A 304 -19.84 -34.47 11.47
CA ILE A 304 -18.83 -34.75 10.45
C ILE A 304 -18.34 -36.17 10.73
N ARG A 305 -18.83 -37.13 9.95
CA ARG A 305 -18.34 -38.51 9.94
C ARG A 305 -16.88 -38.55 9.49
N ASP A 306 -16.09 -39.29 10.25
CA ASP A 306 -14.78 -39.81 9.88
C ASP A 306 -14.73 -40.34 8.44
N GLY A 307 -13.70 -39.93 7.72
CA GLY A 307 -13.42 -40.38 6.37
C GLY A 307 -12.23 -39.65 5.74
N GLY A 308 -11.01 -39.98 6.19
CA GLY A 308 -9.77 -39.59 5.52
C GLY A 308 -8.99 -38.47 6.21
N ALA A 309 -8.49 -38.73 7.42
CA ALA A 309 -7.30 -38.06 7.93
C ALA A 309 -6.08 -38.47 7.08
N ASP A 310 -5.05 -37.61 7.05
CA ASP A 310 -3.69 -37.88 6.56
C ASP A 310 -3.32 -37.63 5.09
N SER A 311 -3.68 -36.48 4.49
CA SER A 311 -2.98 -36.09 3.25
C SER A 311 -2.76 -34.60 2.96
N VAL A 312 -2.83 -33.71 3.95
CA VAL A 312 -2.43 -32.29 3.76
C VAL A 312 -1.37 -31.83 4.77
N SER A 313 -0.98 -32.70 5.72
CA SER A 313 -0.23 -32.35 6.93
C SER A 313 1.29 -32.20 6.79
N SER A 314 1.90 -32.36 5.60
CA SER A 314 3.38 -32.43 5.51
C SER A 314 4.09 -31.14 5.08
N ALA A 315 3.39 -30.10 4.60
CA ALA A 315 4.08 -28.93 4.04
C ALA A 315 4.50 -27.89 5.09
N PHE A 316 3.71 -27.76 6.18
CA PHE A 316 3.94 -26.79 7.24
C PHE A 316 3.75 -27.47 8.60
N GLN A 317 4.88 -27.79 9.22
CA GLN A 317 4.97 -28.37 10.56
C GLN A 317 6.04 -27.61 11.33
N PHE A 318 5.73 -27.25 12.57
CA PHE A 318 6.63 -26.60 13.50
C PHE A 318 6.69 -27.46 14.76
N LEU A 319 7.87 -28.04 14.98
CA LEU A 319 8.13 -28.87 16.14
C LEU A 319 9.10 -28.14 17.07
N SER A 320 8.68 -27.90 18.31
CA SER A 320 9.52 -27.24 19.31
C SER A 320 9.43 -27.95 20.65
N SER A 321 10.57 -28.16 21.30
CA SER A 321 10.60 -28.50 22.71
C SER A 321 10.46 -27.22 23.54
N ILE A 322 9.59 -27.27 24.54
CA ILE A 322 9.37 -26.21 25.52
C ILE A 322 9.66 -26.75 26.91
N LYS A 323 10.40 -25.99 27.72
CA LYS A 323 10.73 -26.38 29.09
C LYS A 323 9.89 -25.58 30.06
N VAL A 324 9.05 -26.27 30.82
CA VAL A 324 8.09 -25.67 31.76
C VAL A 324 8.31 -26.29 33.14
N GLY A 325 8.64 -25.47 34.16
CA GLY A 325 8.90 -25.98 35.52
C GLY A 325 9.94 -27.09 35.56
N GLY A 326 11.02 -26.97 34.76
CA GLY A 326 12.10 -27.97 34.68
C GLY A 326 11.74 -29.28 33.97
N HIS A 327 10.53 -29.41 33.43
CA HIS A 327 10.06 -30.57 32.67
C HIS A 327 9.89 -30.21 31.20
N ASP A 328 10.22 -31.14 30.29
CA ASP A 328 10.15 -30.89 28.85
C ASP A 328 8.78 -31.29 28.31
N TRP A 329 8.19 -30.46 27.46
CA TRP A 329 7.06 -30.79 26.60
C TRP A 329 7.45 -30.62 25.13
N THR A 330 6.78 -31.36 24.27
CA THR A 330 6.92 -31.22 22.82
C THR A 330 5.66 -30.60 22.24
N LEU A 331 5.81 -29.45 21.58
CA LEU A 331 4.76 -28.75 20.87
C LEU A 331 4.88 -29.04 19.37
N ASP A 332 3.88 -29.71 18.81
CA ASP A 332 3.74 -30.00 17.39
C ASP A 332 2.61 -29.13 16.81
N VAL A 333 2.96 -28.07 16.09
CA VAL A 333 2.00 -27.20 15.39
C VAL A 333 2.01 -27.56 13.91
N TYR A 334 0.85 -27.63 13.28
CA TYR A 334 0.70 -27.95 11.87
C TYR A 334 -0.45 -27.18 11.23
N ALA A 335 -0.30 -26.89 9.94
CA ALA A 335 -1.34 -26.19 9.17
C ALA A 335 -2.53 -27.12 8.88
N ASN A 336 -3.75 -26.61 9.01
CA ASN A 336 -4.96 -27.31 8.59
C ASN A 336 -5.36 -26.91 7.14
N ARG A 337 -6.37 -27.58 6.57
CA ARG A 337 -6.79 -27.33 5.16
C ARG A 337 -7.28 -25.91 4.89
N SER A 338 -7.61 -25.14 5.92
CA SER A 338 -8.07 -23.75 5.79
C SER A 338 -6.95 -22.71 5.91
N PHE A 339 -5.70 -23.14 6.15
CA PHE A 339 -4.56 -22.24 6.34
C PHE A 339 -4.23 -21.42 5.10
N VAL A 340 -4.19 -22.07 3.94
CA VAL A 340 -3.86 -21.41 2.68
C VAL A 340 -5.14 -20.88 2.05
N ASP A 341 -5.24 -19.56 1.92
CA ASP A 341 -6.34 -18.93 1.21
C ASP A 341 -6.31 -19.37 -0.27
N ARG A 342 -7.44 -19.87 -0.79
CA ARG A 342 -7.60 -20.25 -2.20
C ARG A 342 -7.25 -19.13 -3.17
N ARG A 343 -7.27 -17.87 -2.73
CA ARG A 343 -6.84 -16.71 -3.53
C ARG A 343 -5.33 -16.68 -3.75
N ASP A 344 -4.54 -16.99 -2.73
CA ASP A 344 -3.07 -16.97 -2.82
C ASP A 344 -2.56 -18.08 -3.75
N GLU A 345 -3.21 -19.25 -3.77
CA GLU A 345 -2.85 -20.37 -4.66
C GLU A 345 -3.01 -20.05 -6.16
N ARG A 346 -3.89 -19.11 -6.52
CA ARG A 346 -4.19 -18.79 -7.93
C ARG A 346 -3.29 -17.73 -8.53
N GLN A 347 -2.55 -16.96 -7.72
CA GLN A 347 -1.69 -15.87 -8.21
C GLN A 347 -0.65 -16.35 -9.24
N PRO A 348 0.09 -17.45 -9.03
CA PRO A 348 1.06 -17.91 -10.02
C PRO A 348 0.38 -18.36 -11.32
N LEU A 349 -0.79 -18.98 -11.24
CA LEU A 349 -1.55 -19.37 -12.43
C LEU A 349 -1.93 -18.16 -13.28
N PHE A 350 -2.32 -17.04 -12.66
CA PHE A 350 -2.58 -15.80 -13.40
C PHE A 350 -1.35 -15.26 -14.12
N VAL A 351 -0.17 -15.30 -13.48
CA VAL A 351 1.10 -14.88 -14.12
C VAL A 351 1.41 -15.74 -15.34
N ALA A 352 1.28 -17.07 -15.22
CA ALA A 352 1.52 -18.00 -16.33
C ALA A 352 0.55 -17.80 -17.50
N VAL A 353 -0.75 -17.66 -17.22
CA VAL A 353 -1.78 -17.46 -18.26
C VAL A 353 -1.62 -16.11 -18.95
N ALA A 354 -1.46 -15.03 -18.19
CA ALA A 354 -1.30 -13.70 -18.76
C ALA A 354 -0.02 -13.58 -19.60
N GLY A 355 1.10 -14.10 -19.09
CA GLY A 355 2.36 -14.13 -19.83
C GLY A 355 2.26 -14.93 -21.13
N GLY A 356 1.66 -16.13 -21.09
CA GLY A 356 1.47 -16.95 -22.29
C GLY A 356 0.62 -16.28 -23.38
N VAL A 357 -0.40 -15.49 -23.00
CA VAL A 357 -1.20 -14.70 -23.95
C VAL A 357 -0.35 -13.58 -24.59
N ILE A 358 0.46 -12.88 -23.79
CA ILE A 358 1.34 -11.81 -24.28
C ILE A 358 2.40 -12.38 -25.24
N ASP A 359 3.01 -13.51 -24.88
CA ASP A 359 4.04 -14.19 -25.67
C ASP A 359 3.50 -14.62 -27.05
N LEU A 360 2.26 -15.14 -27.09
CA LEU A 360 1.58 -15.51 -28.33
C LEU A 360 1.30 -14.30 -29.24
N LEU A 361 0.81 -13.20 -28.65
CA LEU A 361 0.53 -11.97 -29.40
C LEU A 361 1.81 -11.39 -30.01
N LEU A 362 2.90 -11.36 -29.23
CA LEU A 362 4.20 -10.87 -29.68
C LEU A 362 4.72 -11.69 -30.88
N PHE A 363 4.61 -13.02 -30.80
CA PHE A 363 4.99 -13.92 -31.91
C PHE A 363 4.22 -13.62 -33.20
N ILE A 364 2.89 -13.47 -33.10
CA ILE A 364 2.02 -13.20 -34.26
C ILE A 364 2.42 -11.90 -34.97
N VAL A 365 2.63 -10.81 -34.22
CA VAL A 365 2.99 -9.51 -34.79
C VAL A 365 4.30 -9.59 -35.57
N ILE A 366 5.33 -10.21 -34.99
CA ILE A 366 6.66 -10.30 -35.61
C ILE A 366 6.61 -11.17 -36.87
N TYR A 367 5.86 -12.27 -36.83
CA TYR A 367 5.65 -13.13 -37.99
C TYR A 367 4.94 -12.40 -39.15
N LEU A 368 3.93 -11.57 -38.85
CA LEU A 368 3.20 -10.80 -39.85
C LEU A 368 4.06 -9.73 -40.53
N LEU A 369 4.95 -9.07 -39.78
CA LEU A 369 5.87 -8.06 -40.31
C LEU A 369 6.85 -8.67 -41.33
N TRP A 370 7.38 -9.86 -41.03
CA TRP A 370 8.24 -10.60 -41.95
C TRP A 370 7.51 -10.92 -43.26
N ARG A 371 6.28 -11.46 -43.18
CA ARG A 371 5.48 -11.86 -44.34
C ARG A 371 5.15 -10.70 -45.29
N ARG A 372 4.97 -9.48 -44.76
CA ARG A 372 4.69 -8.28 -45.58
C ARG A 372 5.84 -7.89 -46.51
N ARG A 373 7.07 -8.11 -46.07
CA ARG A 373 8.27 -7.67 -46.80
C ARG A 373 8.56 -8.53 -48.02
N GLU A 374 8.40 -9.85 -47.90
CA GLU A 374 8.60 -10.81 -49.00
C GLU A 374 7.66 -10.55 -50.20
N TRP A 375 6.45 -10.03 -49.94
CA TRP A 375 5.46 -9.73 -50.98
C TRP A 375 5.84 -8.52 -51.86
N ALA A 376 6.46 -7.49 -51.28
CA ALA A 376 6.80 -6.25 -51.98
C ALA A 376 7.89 -6.47 -53.05
N GLU A 377 8.83 -7.36 -52.81
CA GLU A 377 9.96 -7.63 -53.72
C GLU A 377 9.49 -8.25 -55.04
N ARG A 378 8.48 -9.13 -55.01
CA ARG A 378 7.97 -9.80 -56.23
C ARG A 378 7.24 -8.87 -57.19
N LYS A 379 6.70 -7.73 -56.72
CA LYS A 379 5.92 -6.80 -57.55
C LYS A 379 6.81 -5.90 -58.42
N ALA A 380 8.06 -5.69 -58.01
CA ALA A 380 9.01 -4.88 -58.74
C ALA A 380 9.41 -5.51 -60.10
N ASP A 381 9.46 -6.85 -60.18
CA ASP A 381 9.86 -7.57 -61.40
C ASP A 381 8.83 -7.44 -62.55
N GLU A 382 7.57 -7.10 -62.23
CA GLU A 382 6.45 -7.03 -63.18
C GLU A 382 6.43 -5.73 -64.01
N MET A 383 6.97 -4.63 -63.49
CA MET A 383 6.98 -3.30 -64.14
C MET A 383 7.80 -3.22 -65.45
N THR A 384 8.63 -4.23 -65.71
CA THR A 384 9.53 -4.26 -66.87
C THR A 384 8.81 -4.51 -68.21
N GLY A 385 7.56 -5.01 -68.19
CA GLY A 385 6.78 -5.33 -69.40
C GLY A 385 6.10 -4.15 -70.10
N ASP A 386 5.91 -3.02 -69.42
CA ASP A 386 4.96 -1.95 -69.80
C ASP A 386 5.42 -1.01 -70.92
N LEU A 387 6.71 -1.01 -71.31
CA LEU A 387 7.28 0.01 -72.21
C LEU A 387 6.74 0.01 -73.65
N LYS A 388 6.22 -1.13 -74.16
CA LYS A 388 5.78 -1.28 -75.57
C LYS A 388 4.45 -0.60 -75.87
N VAL A 389 3.62 -0.37 -74.85
CA VAL A 389 2.29 0.24 -74.98
C VAL A 389 2.38 1.75 -75.25
N PHE A 390 3.50 2.39 -74.88
CA PHE A 390 3.65 3.84 -74.85
C PHE A 390 3.68 4.52 -76.25
N SER A 391 4.26 3.89 -77.28
CA SER A 391 4.47 4.55 -78.58
C SER A 391 3.17 4.78 -79.37
N HIS A 392 2.16 3.92 -79.25
CA HIS A 392 0.89 4.07 -79.98
C HIS A 392 0.00 5.18 -79.42
N ALA A 393 0.19 5.55 -78.15
CA ALA A 393 -0.64 6.55 -77.47
C ALA A 393 -0.40 7.99 -77.98
N ILE A 394 0.73 8.26 -78.62
CA ILE A 394 1.18 9.65 -78.90
C ILE A 394 0.54 10.22 -80.19
N ASP A 395 0.37 9.43 -81.26
CA ASP A 395 -0.08 9.93 -82.58
C ASP A 395 -1.56 10.33 -82.64
N GLN A 396 -2.42 9.77 -81.79
CA GLN A 396 -3.89 10.00 -81.79
C GLN A 396 -4.34 11.07 -80.78
N SER A 397 -3.41 11.80 -80.19
CA SER A 397 -3.68 12.69 -79.06
C SER A 397 -4.41 13.99 -79.47
N PRO A 398 -5.46 14.43 -78.75
CA PRO A 398 -6.20 15.67 -79.00
C PRO A 398 -5.51 16.93 -78.45
N VAL A 399 -4.30 16.80 -77.91
CA VAL A 399 -3.43 17.92 -77.52
C VAL A 399 -2.25 18.03 -78.48
N SER A 400 -1.79 19.25 -78.75
CA SER A 400 -0.65 19.48 -79.66
C SER A 400 0.59 18.92 -79.00
N VAL A 401 1.30 17.99 -79.63
CA VAL A 401 2.53 17.37 -79.13
C VAL A 401 3.65 17.69 -80.09
N ILE A 402 4.78 18.09 -79.55
CA ILE A 402 6.01 18.41 -80.28
C ILE A 402 7.14 17.75 -79.52
N ILE A 403 7.99 16.97 -80.15
CA ILE A 403 9.27 16.55 -79.60
C ILE A 403 10.34 17.28 -80.38
N ALA A 404 11.27 17.88 -79.67
CA ALA A 404 12.43 18.53 -80.21
C ALA A 404 13.71 17.88 -79.67
N ASP A 405 14.81 17.99 -80.41
CA ASP A 405 16.12 17.55 -79.94
C ASP A 405 16.75 18.59 -78.99
N THR A 406 17.94 18.28 -78.47
CA THR A 406 18.73 19.21 -77.65
C THR A 406 19.15 20.51 -78.36
N ALA A 407 18.94 20.63 -79.67
CA ALA A 407 19.17 21.85 -80.46
C ALA A 407 17.87 22.66 -80.73
N ARG A 408 16.75 22.28 -80.11
CA ARG A 408 15.39 22.88 -80.25
C ARG A 408 14.77 22.69 -81.62
N THR A 409 15.32 21.78 -82.40
CA THR A 409 14.76 21.44 -83.69
C THR A 409 13.61 20.49 -83.45
N ILE A 410 12.44 20.84 -83.97
CA ILE A 410 11.27 19.98 -83.88
C ILE A 410 11.54 18.70 -84.68
N VAL A 411 11.71 17.58 -83.98
CA VAL A 411 11.97 16.25 -84.56
C VAL A 411 10.68 15.45 -84.76
N TYR A 412 9.63 15.79 -84.03
CA TYR A 412 8.32 15.19 -84.18
C TYR A 412 7.25 16.22 -83.79
N VAL A 413 6.14 16.24 -84.54
CA VAL A 413 4.89 16.83 -84.08
C VAL A 413 3.77 15.85 -84.35
N ASN A 414 2.76 15.88 -83.49
CA ASN A 414 1.53 15.15 -83.77
C ASN A 414 0.56 16.02 -84.61
N PRO A 415 -0.49 15.44 -85.20
CA PRO A 415 -1.44 16.16 -86.06
C PRO A 415 -2.16 17.34 -85.38
N GLN A 416 -2.36 17.29 -84.06
CA GLN A 416 -3.10 18.33 -83.32
C GLN A 416 -2.38 19.68 -83.33
N PHE A 417 -1.05 19.69 -83.40
CA PHE A 417 -0.25 20.92 -83.52
C PHE A 417 -0.70 21.80 -84.70
N THR A 418 -1.00 21.19 -85.84
CA THR A 418 -1.41 21.90 -87.05
C THR A 418 -2.77 22.57 -86.91
N ALA A 419 -3.66 21.95 -86.14
CA ALA A 419 -5.02 22.46 -85.89
C ALA A 419 -5.02 23.69 -84.97
N SER A 420 -4.20 23.72 -83.92
CA SER A 420 -4.17 24.84 -82.96
C SER A 420 -3.37 26.05 -83.43
N SER A 421 -2.27 25.82 -84.15
CA SER A 421 -1.35 26.89 -84.55
C SER A 421 -1.65 27.50 -85.93
N GLY A 422 -2.34 26.76 -86.81
CA GLY A 422 -2.60 27.14 -88.21
C GLY A 422 -1.42 26.93 -89.17
N TYR A 423 -0.36 26.24 -88.73
CA TYR A 423 0.82 25.87 -89.53
C TYR A 423 0.85 24.35 -89.82
N ALA A 424 1.11 23.93 -91.07
CA ALA A 424 1.18 22.50 -91.38
C ALA A 424 2.46 21.84 -90.80
N ALA A 425 2.42 20.54 -90.49
CA ALA A 425 3.56 19.81 -89.92
C ALA A 425 4.82 19.91 -90.81
N ASP A 426 4.66 19.76 -92.12
CA ASP A 426 5.74 19.91 -93.10
C ASP A 426 6.31 21.33 -93.13
N ASP A 427 5.53 22.34 -92.71
CA ASP A 427 5.97 23.73 -92.62
C ASP A 427 6.79 24.00 -91.34
N VAL A 428 6.84 23.06 -90.37
CA VAL A 428 7.45 23.27 -89.04
C VAL A 428 8.46 22.21 -88.58
N ILE A 429 8.38 20.96 -89.06
CA ILE A 429 9.36 19.92 -88.72
C ILE A 429 10.73 20.32 -89.27
N GLY A 430 11.79 20.11 -88.50
CA GLY A 430 13.14 20.55 -88.84
C GLY A 430 13.37 22.06 -88.65
N ARG A 431 12.34 22.83 -88.26
CA ARG A 431 12.50 24.22 -87.83
C ARG A 431 12.74 24.30 -86.33
N LYS A 432 13.39 25.39 -85.92
CA LYS A 432 13.61 25.72 -84.52
C LYS A 432 12.32 26.26 -83.90
N ALA A 433 11.96 25.73 -82.75
CA ALA A 433 10.69 26.04 -82.07
C ALA A 433 10.60 27.48 -81.50
N ASP A 434 11.67 28.28 -81.59
CA ASP A 434 11.75 29.63 -81.02
C ASP A 434 10.71 30.62 -81.55
N PHE A 435 10.26 30.50 -82.80
CA PHE A 435 9.29 31.45 -83.39
C PHE A 435 7.90 31.38 -82.75
N LEU A 436 7.59 30.27 -82.10
CA LEU A 436 6.33 30.09 -81.39
C LEU A 436 6.31 30.87 -80.07
N LEU A 437 7.45 31.38 -79.58
CA LEU A 437 7.60 31.94 -78.23
C LEU A 437 7.82 33.47 -78.20
N LEU A 438 7.62 34.20 -79.30
CA LEU A 438 7.97 35.63 -79.42
C LEU A 438 6.72 36.53 -79.60
N ASP A 439 6.54 37.52 -78.71
CA ASP A 439 5.52 38.59 -78.80
C ASP A 439 6.11 39.94 -78.32
N ASP A 440 5.80 41.05 -79.01
CA ASP A 440 6.44 42.38 -78.82
C ASP A 440 5.76 43.23 -77.72
N GLU A 441 4.47 43.01 -77.44
CA GLU A 441 3.72 43.72 -76.40
C GLU A 441 3.77 43.02 -75.03
N HIS A 442 3.96 41.69 -75.02
CA HIS A 442 4.17 40.88 -73.83
C HIS A 442 5.45 40.05 -74.01
N PRO A 443 6.63 40.63 -73.74
CA PRO A 443 7.90 39.99 -74.04
C PRO A 443 8.02 38.69 -73.23
N THR A 444 7.72 37.59 -73.90
CA THR A 444 7.86 36.24 -73.37
C THR A 444 9.33 35.91 -73.46
N ASP A 445 9.93 35.63 -72.31
CA ASP A 445 11.38 35.53 -72.19
C ASP A 445 11.83 34.15 -72.69
N ALA A 446 11.68 33.91 -73.99
CA ALA A 446 11.94 32.63 -74.65
C ALA A 446 13.35 32.08 -74.35
N LYS A 447 14.36 32.97 -74.19
CA LYS A 447 15.70 32.59 -73.73
C LYS A 447 15.69 31.95 -72.33
N LYS A 448 14.82 32.40 -71.41
CA LYS A 448 14.63 31.77 -70.10
C LYS A 448 13.85 30.48 -70.19
N ILE A 449 12.86 30.34 -71.08
CA ILE A 449 12.17 29.07 -71.33
C ILE A 449 13.16 28.03 -71.85
N TRP A 450 13.85 28.37 -72.94
CA TRP A 450 14.79 27.46 -73.58
C TRP A 450 16.02 27.19 -72.74
N ALA A 451 16.67 28.21 -72.19
CA ALA A 451 17.74 27.92 -71.25
C ALA A 451 17.20 27.14 -70.04
N SER A 452 15.93 27.30 -69.64
CA SER A 452 15.27 26.49 -68.60
C SER A 452 15.19 25.03 -69.05
N VAL A 453 14.53 24.68 -70.16
CA VAL A 453 14.45 23.30 -70.68
C VAL A 453 15.80 22.73 -71.11
N GLU A 454 16.64 23.49 -71.81
CA GLU A 454 17.98 23.13 -72.28
C GLU A 454 19.03 23.07 -71.17
N ALA A 455 18.85 23.77 -70.06
CA ALA A 455 19.57 23.43 -68.82
C ALA A 455 18.93 22.22 -68.13
N GLY A 456 17.67 21.91 -68.46
CA GLY A 456 17.01 20.66 -68.06
C GLY A 456 15.62 20.77 -67.41
N HIS A 457 14.98 21.89 -67.44
CA HIS A 457 13.78 22.05 -66.63
C HIS A 457 12.56 21.91 -67.51
N ARG A 458 11.59 21.10 -67.07
CA ARG A 458 10.28 21.18 -67.70
C ARG A 458 9.79 22.60 -67.58
N TRP A 459 9.63 23.23 -68.71
CA TRP A 459 8.99 24.50 -68.81
C TRP A 459 7.52 24.24 -69.15
N ALA A 460 6.65 24.50 -68.20
CA ALA A 460 5.23 24.53 -68.44
C ALA A 460 4.71 25.90 -68.05
N GLY A 461 3.95 26.50 -68.94
CA GLY A 461 3.47 27.84 -68.76
C GLY A 461 2.38 28.15 -69.76
N ASP A 462 1.50 29.00 -69.30
CA ASP A 462 0.43 29.51 -70.12
C ASP A 462 1.00 30.75 -70.81
N LEU A 463 1.15 30.66 -72.13
CA LEU A 463 1.71 31.71 -72.98
C LEU A 463 0.61 32.40 -73.71
N MET A 464 0.77 33.69 -73.92
CA MET A 464 -0.06 34.40 -74.88
C MET A 464 0.56 34.16 -76.25
N HIS A 465 -0.08 33.33 -77.05
CA HIS A 465 0.34 33.03 -78.42
C HIS A 465 -0.55 33.71 -79.43
N ARG A 466 -0.01 33.86 -80.63
CA ARG A 466 -0.72 34.46 -81.75
C ARG A 466 -1.00 33.40 -82.79
N HIS A 467 -2.27 33.27 -83.15
CA HIS A 467 -2.66 32.43 -84.27
C HIS A 467 -2.07 33.01 -85.56
N LYS A 468 -1.85 32.20 -86.60
CA LYS A 468 -1.30 32.67 -87.89
C LYS A 468 -2.06 33.86 -88.51
N THR A 469 -3.32 34.07 -88.12
CA THR A 469 -4.20 35.19 -88.54
C THR A 469 -4.06 36.48 -87.74
N GLY A 470 -3.31 36.49 -86.62
CA GLY A 470 -3.02 37.69 -85.82
C GLY A 470 -3.73 37.80 -84.46
N GLU A 471 -4.70 36.95 -84.17
CA GLU A 471 -5.46 36.92 -82.90
C GLU A 471 -4.65 36.34 -81.74
N ALA A 472 -4.73 36.95 -80.56
CA ALA A 472 -4.00 36.54 -79.35
C ALA A 472 -4.86 35.64 -78.45
N TYR A 473 -4.32 34.49 -78.05
CA TYR A 473 -4.99 33.53 -77.16
C TYR A 473 -4.01 32.97 -76.12
N TRP A 474 -4.54 32.61 -74.95
CA TRP A 474 -3.76 31.94 -73.92
C TRP A 474 -3.66 30.45 -74.21
N GLU A 475 -2.47 29.99 -74.54
CA GLU A 475 -2.14 28.58 -74.73
C GLU A 475 -1.39 28.05 -73.50
N SER A 476 -1.88 26.99 -72.87
CA SER A 476 -1.12 26.20 -71.91
C SER A 476 -0.12 25.33 -72.64
N VAL A 477 1.16 25.64 -72.53
CA VAL A 477 2.25 24.97 -73.22
C VAL A 477 3.16 24.32 -72.19
N SER A 478 3.54 23.07 -72.40
CA SER A 478 4.39 22.29 -71.50
C SER A 478 5.50 21.59 -72.26
N ILE A 479 6.67 22.18 -72.28
CA ILE A 479 7.93 21.72 -72.85
C ILE A 479 8.78 21.05 -71.78
N SER A 480 8.84 19.74 -71.78
CA SER A 480 9.57 18.93 -70.81
C SER A 480 10.84 18.39 -71.46
N PRO A 481 12.03 18.54 -70.87
CA PRO A 481 13.17 17.78 -71.30
C PRO A 481 12.94 16.33 -70.95
N VAL A 482 13.07 15.51 -71.97
CA VAL A 482 13.14 14.06 -71.89
C VAL A 482 14.62 13.74 -71.81
N TYR A 483 14.97 12.85 -70.90
CA TYR A 483 16.34 12.61 -70.49
C TYR A 483 16.81 11.24 -70.93
N SER A 484 18.11 11.03 -70.99
CA SER A 484 18.67 9.67 -71.00
C SER A 484 18.78 9.13 -69.56
N ASP A 485 18.98 7.83 -69.41
CA ASP A 485 19.21 7.14 -68.12
C ASP A 485 20.39 7.71 -67.31
N GLU A 486 21.25 8.44 -67.99
CA GLU A 486 22.45 9.09 -67.47
C GLU A 486 22.17 10.53 -67.01
N GLY A 487 20.91 10.98 -67.08
CA GLY A 487 20.45 12.25 -66.53
C GLY A 487 20.83 13.47 -67.38
N ARG A 488 21.37 13.26 -68.57
CA ARG A 488 21.52 14.33 -69.55
C ARG A 488 20.23 14.49 -70.32
N VAL A 489 19.88 15.74 -70.60
CA VAL A 489 18.78 16.07 -71.49
C VAL A 489 19.02 15.38 -72.84
N SER A 490 18.03 14.63 -73.34
CA SER A 490 18.09 13.89 -74.62
C SER A 490 17.16 14.48 -75.69
N HIS A 491 15.94 14.88 -75.32
CA HIS A 491 14.94 15.51 -76.18
C HIS A 491 14.12 16.53 -75.37
N PHE A 492 13.21 17.27 -76.00
CA PHE A 492 12.26 18.19 -75.38
C PHE A 492 10.86 17.88 -75.90
N LEU A 493 9.97 17.40 -75.04
CA LEU A 493 8.57 17.14 -75.34
C LEU A 493 7.71 18.36 -74.96
N ALA A 494 7.28 19.15 -75.93
CA ALA A 494 6.19 20.11 -75.77
C ALA A 494 4.81 19.46 -75.91
N ILE A 495 3.88 19.84 -75.05
CA ILE A 495 2.45 19.55 -75.17
C ILE A 495 1.69 20.87 -74.99
N SER A 496 0.77 21.24 -75.89
CA SER A 496 0.03 22.51 -75.81
C SER A 496 -1.49 22.45 -76.04
N GLN A 497 -2.23 23.38 -75.42
CA GLN A 497 -3.70 23.50 -75.43
C GLN A 497 -4.20 24.95 -75.16
N ASP A 498 -5.18 25.48 -75.92
CA ASP A 498 -5.82 26.79 -75.63
C ASP A 498 -6.69 26.76 -74.35
N ILE A 499 -6.56 27.77 -73.48
CA ILE A 499 -7.19 27.85 -72.15
C ILE A 499 -7.84 29.22 -71.80
N THR A 500 -8.05 30.10 -72.79
CA THR A 500 -8.40 31.52 -72.58
C THR A 500 -9.67 31.77 -71.72
N GLU A 501 -10.77 31.06 -71.98
CA GLU A 501 -12.01 31.22 -71.18
C GLU A 501 -11.94 30.54 -69.80
N ARG A 502 -11.15 29.47 -69.67
CA ARG A 502 -11.09 28.65 -68.45
C ARG A 502 -10.40 29.35 -67.28
N ARG A 503 -9.46 30.26 -67.55
CA ARG A 503 -8.68 30.93 -66.50
C ARG A 503 -9.47 31.97 -65.72
N LYS A 504 -10.25 32.81 -66.41
CA LYS A 504 -10.94 33.97 -65.80
C LYS A 504 -11.93 33.61 -64.69
N LEU A 505 -12.59 32.45 -64.77
CA LEU A 505 -13.56 32.01 -63.76
C LEU A 505 -12.93 31.21 -62.60
N ASN A 506 -11.87 30.45 -62.89
CA ASN A 506 -11.24 29.57 -61.91
C ASN A 506 -10.43 30.32 -60.84
N GLU A 507 -9.85 31.48 -61.18
CA GLU A 507 -8.99 32.21 -60.24
C GLU A 507 -9.77 32.82 -59.06
N ALA A 508 -10.95 33.40 -59.31
CA ALA A 508 -11.76 34.03 -58.26
C ALA A 508 -12.38 33.02 -57.27
N LEU A 509 -12.75 31.83 -57.74
CA LEU A 509 -13.29 30.77 -56.90
C LEU A 509 -12.20 30.03 -56.11
N SER A 510 -11.00 29.87 -56.69
CA SER A 510 -9.87 29.18 -56.06
C SER A 510 -9.31 29.93 -54.83
N ASP A 511 -9.26 31.26 -54.86
CA ASP A 511 -8.63 32.03 -53.77
C ASP A 511 -9.45 32.01 -52.46
N ASN A 512 -10.78 32.13 -52.57
CA ASN A 512 -11.67 31.99 -51.40
C ASN A 512 -11.65 30.56 -50.85
N ALA A 513 -11.71 29.55 -51.72
CA ALA A 513 -11.65 28.15 -51.30
C ALA A 513 -10.36 27.82 -50.55
N ARG A 514 -9.19 28.30 -51.03
CA ARG A 514 -7.90 28.08 -50.36
C ARG A 514 -7.84 28.67 -48.96
N ARG A 515 -8.39 29.87 -48.73
CA ARG A 515 -8.35 30.53 -47.42
C ARG A 515 -9.18 29.80 -46.37
N PHE A 516 -10.39 29.37 -46.74
CA PHE A 516 -11.23 28.55 -45.84
C PHE A 516 -10.61 27.19 -45.56
N TYR A 517 -10.06 26.54 -46.60
CA TYR A 517 -9.38 25.26 -46.46
C TYR A 517 -8.15 25.37 -45.53
N ALA A 518 -7.32 26.40 -45.70
CA ALA A 518 -6.13 26.61 -44.86
C ALA A 518 -6.47 26.88 -43.39
N ALA A 519 -7.56 27.61 -43.10
CA ALA A 519 -8.01 27.85 -41.73
C ALA A 519 -8.56 26.57 -41.07
N PHE A 520 -9.34 25.79 -41.82
CA PHE A 520 -9.91 24.52 -41.36
C PHE A 520 -8.85 23.44 -41.13
N GLU A 521 -7.81 23.38 -41.98
CA GLU A 521 -6.71 22.42 -41.85
C GLU A 521 -5.77 22.70 -40.66
N ASN A 522 -5.62 23.97 -40.25
CA ASN A 522 -4.65 24.35 -39.22
C ASN A 522 -5.26 24.56 -37.82
N ILE A 523 -6.55 24.32 -37.63
CA ILE A 523 -7.16 24.36 -36.28
C ILE A 523 -6.60 23.23 -35.40
N ALA A 524 -6.44 23.49 -34.10
CA ALA A 524 -5.84 22.54 -33.16
C ALA A 524 -6.75 21.36 -32.79
N THR A 525 -8.07 21.52 -32.93
CA THR A 525 -9.08 20.50 -32.64
C THR A 525 -9.27 19.57 -33.84
N GLY A 526 -9.38 18.27 -33.59
CA GLY A 526 -9.73 17.32 -34.66
C GLY A 526 -11.11 17.63 -35.20
N ALA A 527 -11.25 17.88 -36.49
CA ALA A 527 -12.52 18.14 -37.15
C ALA A 527 -12.77 17.10 -38.23
N ILE A 528 -13.95 16.48 -38.16
CA ILE A 528 -14.37 15.42 -39.06
C ILE A 528 -15.73 15.81 -39.61
N VAL A 529 -15.85 15.92 -40.93
CA VAL A 529 -17.15 16.13 -41.59
C VAL A 529 -17.59 14.81 -42.20
N THR A 530 -18.85 14.46 -42.02
CA THR A 530 -19.46 13.25 -42.58
C THR A 530 -20.74 13.59 -43.33
N ASN A 531 -21.11 12.77 -44.31
CA ASN A 531 -22.41 12.88 -44.97
C ASN A 531 -23.55 12.28 -44.12
N ASP A 532 -24.77 12.33 -44.66
CA ASP A 532 -25.98 11.77 -44.02
C ASP A 532 -25.90 10.27 -43.70
N ALA A 533 -25.07 9.52 -44.43
CA ALA A 533 -24.79 8.11 -44.23
C ALA A 533 -23.65 7.84 -43.23
N GLY A 534 -23.01 8.88 -42.70
CA GLY A 534 -21.89 8.75 -41.74
C GLY A 534 -20.53 8.46 -42.39
N LYS A 535 -20.40 8.61 -43.72
CA LYS A 535 -19.10 8.51 -44.39
C LYS A 535 -18.32 9.81 -44.26
N ILE A 536 -17.04 9.70 -43.95
CA ILE A 536 -16.14 10.86 -43.77
C ILE A 536 -15.92 11.54 -45.12
N GLU A 537 -16.16 12.84 -45.18
CA GLU A 537 -15.93 13.69 -46.35
C GLU A 537 -14.70 14.58 -46.14
N VAL A 538 -14.47 15.03 -44.90
CA VAL A 538 -13.34 15.89 -44.56
C VAL A 538 -12.73 15.42 -43.25
N PHE A 539 -11.40 15.38 -43.21
CA PHE A 539 -10.62 14.94 -42.05
C PHE A 539 -9.40 15.85 -41.90
N ASN A 540 -9.44 16.80 -40.97
CA ASN A 540 -8.39 17.82 -40.89
C ASN A 540 -7.07 17.28 -40.30
N ARG A 541 -5.99 18.05 -40.47
CA ARG A 541 -4.65 17.70 -39.94
C ARG A 541 -4.58 17.43 -38.43
N ALA A 542 -5.46 18.01 -37.61
CA ALA A 542 -5.53 17.69 -36.19
C ALA A 542 -6.15 16.30 -35.96
N ALA A 543 -7.21 15.95 -36.70
CA ALA A 543 -7.80 14.62 -36.67
C ALA A 543 -6.81 13.54 -37.18
N GLU A 544 -5.97 13.86 -38.18
CA GLU A 544 -4.87 12.98 -38.59
C GLU A 544 -3.89 12.67 -37.45
N ARG A 545 -3.50 13.68 -36.68
CA ARG A 545 -2.59 13.52 -35.54
C ARG A 545 -3.23 12.72 -34.41
N ILE A 546 -4.50 13.00 -34.11
CA ILE A 546 -5.24 12.32 -33.05
C ILE A 546 -5.46 10.85 -33.44
N PHE A 547 -6.07 10.55 -34.58
CA PHE A 547 -6.42 9.15 -34.89
C PHE A 547 -5.30 8.37 -35.60
N GLY A 548 -4.22 9.03 -36.02
CA GLY A 548 -3.10 8.39 -36.72
C GLY A 548 -3.41 7.94 -38.16
N TYR A 549 -4.56 8.36 -38.69
CA TYR A 549 -4.94 8.15 -40.08
C TYR A 549 -4.54 9.34 -40.93
N LYS A 550 -4.21 9.09 -42.20
CA LYS A 550 -4.19 10.16 -43.20
C LYS A 550 -5.58 10.39 -43.72
N ALA A 551 -5.93 11.64 -44.05
CA ALA A 551 -7.23 11.99 -44.61
C ALA A 551 -7.56 11.10 -45.82
N ASP A 552 -6.56 10.88 -46.68
CA ASP A 552 -6.66 10.01 -47.86
C ASP A 552 -7.02 8.54 -47.54
N ASP A 553 -6.72 8.06 -46.33
CA ASP A 553 -7.01 6.69 -45.90
C ASP A 553 -8.44 6.52 -45.34
N VAL A 554 -9.14 7.62 -45.03
CA VAL A 554 -10.40 7.59 -44.27
C VAL A 554 -11.55 8.33 -44.94
N VAL A 555 -11.26 9.26 -45.85
CA VAL A 555 -12.30 9.91 -46.65
C VAL A 555 -13.00 8.85 -47.51
N GLY A 556 -14.32 8.79 -47.41
CA GLY A 556 -15.19 7.81 -48.06
C GLY A 556 -15.54 6.59 -47.20
N GLU A 557 -14.79 6.35 -46.13
CA GLU A 557 -15.06 5.30 -45.14
C GLU A 557 -16.08 5.76 -44.09
N ASN A 558 -16.74 4.82 -43.44
CA ASN A 558 -17.69 5.14 -42.37
C ASN A 558 -16.94 5.57 -41.11
N VAL A 559 -17.38 6.67 -40.49
CA VAL A 559 -16.81 7.23 -39.26
C VAL A 559 -16.77 6.24 -38.09
N SER A 560 -17.58 5.18 -38.13
CA SER A 560 -17.57 4.08 -37.15
C SER A 560 -16.22 3.36 -37.05
N MET A 561 -15.33 3.48 -38.04
CA MET A 561 -13.97 2.95 -37.95
C MET A 561 -13.13 3.57 -36.82
N LEU A 562 -13.43 4.84 -36.47
CA LEU A 562 -12.72 5.63 -35.45
C LEU A 562 -13.22 5.39 -34.02
N MET A 563 -14.10 4.40 -33.83
CA MET A 563 -14.61 4.02 -32.52
C MET A 563 -14.48 2.50 -32.29
N PRO A 564 -14.46 2.05 -31.03
CA PRO A 564 -14.44 0.63 -30.70
C PRO A 564 -15.70 -0.10 -31.20
N ASP A 565 -15.57 -1.38 -31.53
CA ASP A 565 -16.62 -2.18 -32.19
C ASP A 565 -17.94 -2.22 -31.41
N ALA A 566 -17.88 -2.19 -30.07
CA ALA A 566 -19.06 -2.14 -29.19
C ALA A 566 -19.94 -0.89 -29.40
N TYR A 567 -19.33 0.24 -29.81
CA TYR A 567 -20.03 1.51 -30.06
C TYR A 567 -20.33 1.73 -31.55
N ALA A 568 -19.55 1.11 -32.44
CA ALA A 568 -19.73 1.19 -33.89
C ALA A 568 -21.12 0.71 -34.33
N THR A 569 -21.62 -0.40 -33.76
CA THR A 569 -22.92 -0.97 -34.13
C THR A 569 -24.11 -0.15 -33.61
N GLU A 570 -23.98 0.48 -32.44
CA GLU A 570 -25.02 1.37 -31.90
C GLU A 570 -25.06 2.73 -32.60
N HIS A 571 -23.92 3.22 -33.09
CA HIS A 571 -23.79 4.52 -33.74
C HIS A 571 -24.64 4.62 -35.01
N ASP A 572 -24.54 3.64 -35.91
CA ASP A 572 -25.28 3.63 -37.18
C ASP A 572 -26.80 3.56 -36.94
N GLY A 573 -27.24 2.77 -35.96
CA GLY A 573 -28.65 2.68 -35.55
C GLY A 573 -29.19 3.97 -34.92
N GLN A 574 -28.37 4.70 -34.16
CA GLN A 574 -28.74 6.00 -33.59
C GLN A 574 -28.83 7.10 -34.66
N MET A 575 -27.92 7.11 -35.63
CA MET A 575 -27.98 8.01 -36.79
C MET A 575 -29.22 7.74 -37.66
N ALA A 576 -29.57 6.48 -37.90
CA ALA A 576 -30.79 6.11 -38.63
C ALA A 576 -32.07 6.53 -37.89
N ARG A 577 -32.15 6.30 -36.56
CA ARG A 577 -33.30 6.77 -35.75
C ARG A 577 -33.43 8.29 -35.70
N TYR A 578 -32.32 9.03 -35.69
CA TYR A 578 -32.35 10.49 -35.75
C TYR A 578 -32.95 10.98 -37.08
N ARG A 579 -32.58 10.34 -38.21
CA ARG A 579 -33.15 10.63 -39.54
C ARG A 579 -34.68 10.50 -39.56
N GLU A 580 -35.22 9.47 -38.91
CA GLU A 580 -36.67 9.20 -38.92
C GLU A 580 -37.47 10.04 -37.91
N THR A 581 -36.88 10.38 -36.75
CA THR A 581 -37.65 10.94 -35.63
C THR A 581 -37.41 12.42 -35.36
N GLY A 582 -36.32 13.01 -35.91
CA GLY A 582 -35.95 14.41 -35.68
C GLY A 582 -35.61 14.78 -34.22
N ARG A 583 -35.60 13.82 -33.29
CA ARG A 583 -35.32 14.05 -31.86
C ARG A 583 -33.81 14.09 -31.60
N LYS A 584 -33.29 15.30 -31.32
CA LYS A 584 -31.87 15.54 -30.99
C LYS A 584 -31.49 14.82 -29.69
N ARG A 585 -30.64 13.79 -29.80
CA ARG A 585 -30.00 13.11 -28.65
C ARG A 585 -28.47 13.22 -28.65
N ILE A 586 -27.88 13.54 -29.81
CA ILE A 586 -26.42 13.58 -30.04
C ILE A 586 -25.97 15.00 -30.45
N VAL A 587 -26.83 15.78 -31.10
CA VAL A 587 -26.50 17.10 -31.66
C VAL A 587 -26.56 18.19 -30.57
N GLY A 588 -25.43 18.85 -30.31
CA GLY A 588 -25.32 20.01 -29.42
C GLY A 588 -24.84 19.75 -27.99
N ILE A 589 -24.56 18.51 -27.60
CA ILE A 589 -24.04 18.15 -26.27
C ILE A 589 -22.69 17.45 -26.45
N GLY A 590 -21.59 18.09 -26.04
CA GLY A 590 -20.29 17.44 -25.98
C GLY A 590 -20.30 16.29 -24.97
N ARG A 591 -19.67 15.15 -25.30
CA ARG A 591 -19.60 13.98 -24.41
C ARG A 591 -18.23 13.32 -24.45
N ASP A 592 -17.84 12.73 -23.32
CA ASP A 592 -16.62 11.92 -23.23
C ASP A 592 -16.93 10.50 -23.73
N VAL A 593 -16.17 10.05 -24.72
CA VAL A 593 -16.29 8.75 -25.38
C VAL A 593 -14.90 8.17 -25.65
N HIS A 594 -14.85 6.95 -26.16
CA HIS A 594 -13.59 6.33 -26.56
C HIS A 594 -13.45 6.35 -28.08
N GLY A 595 -12.32 6.87 -28.55
CA GLY A 595 -11.89 6.78 -29.94
C GLY A 595 -10.96 5.59 -30.14
N ARG A 596 -10.78 5.19 -31.39
CA ARG A 596 -9.82 4.16 -31.81
C ARG A 596 -8.87 4.74 -32.85
N ARG A 597 -7.56 4.70 -32.57
CA ARG A 597 -6.51 5.12 -33.50
C ARG A 597 -6.23 4.02 -34.53
N LYS A 598 -5.49 4.36 -35.60
CA LYS A 598 -5.09 3.43 -36.68
C LYS A 598 -4.27 2.23 -36.21
N ASN A 599 -3.49 2.40 -35.14
CA ASN A 599 -2.71 1.34 -34.50
C ASN A 599 -3.59 0.38 -33.65
N GLY A 600 -4.90 0.62 -33.55
CA GLY A 600 -5.84 -0.15 -32.74
C GLY A 600 -5.95 0.32 -31.28
N GLU A 601 -5.15 1.30 -30.87
CA GLU A 601 -5.20 1.89 -29.53
C GLU A 601 -6.54 2.57 -29.29
N ILE A 602 -7.17 2.23 -28.17
CA ILE A 602 -8.39 2.88 -27.70
C ILE A 602 -7.99 3.98 -26.74
N PHE A 603 -8.46 5.20 -26.98
CA PHE A 603 -8.10 6.38 -26.18
C PHE A 603 -9.34 7.19 -25.79
N PRO A 604 -9.35 7.87 -24.62
CA PRO A 604 -10.45 8.71 -24.22
C PRO A 604 -10.44 10.02 -25.03
N MET A 605 -11.61 10.45 -25.50
CA MET A 605 -11.77 11.70 -26.25
C MET A 605 -13.07 12.41 -25.90
N HIS A 606 -13.06 13.73 -25.94
CA HIS A 606 -14.27 14.55 -25.89
C HIS A 606 -14.79 14.75 -27.32
N LEU A 607 -16.05 14.40 -27.57
CA LEU A 607 -16.71 14.50 -28.87
C LEU A 607 -17.89 15.48 -28.80
N GLY A 608 -17.84 16.52 -29.63
CA GLY A 608 -18.97 17.39 -29.94
C GLY A 608 -19.47 17.16 -31.36
N VAL A 609 -20.79 17.10 -31.57
CA VAL A 609 -21.38 16.89 -32.90
C VAL A 609 -22.38 17.99 -33.24
N GLY A 610 -22.18 18.63 -34.40
CA GLY A 610 -23.05 19.62 -35.00
C GLY A 610 -23.62 19.14 -36.34
N GLU A 611 -24.79 19.65 -36.70
CA GLU A 611 -25.44 19.42 -38.00
C GLU A 611 -25.18 20.62 -38.91
N ILE A 612 -24.79 20.38 -40.15
CA ILE A 612 -24.53 21.39 -41.18
C ILE A 612 -25.20 21.01 -42.50
N GLN A 613 -25.51 21.98 -43.35
CA GLN A 613 -26.15 21.73 -44.64
C GLN A 613 -25.24 22.24 -45.76
N ILE A 614 -24.85 21.33 -46.67
CA ILE A 614 -23.96 21.61 -47.80
C ILE A 614 -24.76 21.32 -49.08
N GLY A 615 -25.22 22.37 -49.77
CA GLY A 615 -26.19 22.24 -50.85
C GLY A 615 -27.53 21.67 -50.35
N ASP A 616 -28.05 20.65 -51.04
CA ASP A 616 -29.28 19.94 -50.64
C ASP A 616 -29.01 18.75 -49.68
N GLN A 617 -27.74 18.46 -49.37
CA GLN A 617 -27.35 17.34 -48.53
C GLN A 617 -27.11 17.78 -47.07
N ARG A 618 -27.62 16.98 -46.13
CA ARG A 618 -27.30 17.14 -44.71
C ARG A 618 -25.97 16.44 -44.42
N SER A 619 -25.09 17.16 -43.73
CA SER A 619 -23.80 16.65 -43.27
C SER A 619 -23.65 16.91 -41.77
N TYR A 620 -22.74 16.20 -41.12
CA TYR A 620 -22.46 16.35 -39.70
C TYR A 620 -20.99 16.69 -39.50
N ILE A 621 -20.72 17.64 -38.60
CA ILE A 621 -19.37 18.00 -38.19
C ILE A 621 -19.12 17.52 -36.76
N GLY A 622 -18.12 16.66 -36.59
CA GLY A 622 -17.62 16.20 -35.30
C GLY A 622 -16.35 16.95 -34.93
N SER A 623 -16.31 17.53 -33.72
CA SER A 623 -15.11 18.07 -33.10
C SER A 623 -14.58 17.10 -32.04
N VAL A 624 -13.30 16.77 -32.12
CA VAL A 624 -12.64 15.77 -31.27
C VAL A 624 -11.46 16.39 -30.53
N THR A 625 -11.42 16.18 -29.22
CA THR A 625 -10.29 16.52 -28.35
C THR A 625 -9.78 15.27 -27.64
N ASP A 626 -8.50 14.97 -27.77
CA ASP A 626 -7.85 13.84 -27.07
C ASP A 626 -7.72 14.14 -25.56
N LEU A 627 -8.15 13.20 -24.72
CA LEU A 627 -8.12 13.32 -23.25
C LEU A 627 -7.04 12.43 -22.61
N THR A 628 -6.19 11.75 -23.40
CA THR A 628 -5.20 10.77 -22.90
C THR A 628 -4.30 11.38 -21.83
N GLU A 629 -3.63 12.49 -22.13
CA GLU A 629 -2.73 13.18 -21.18
C GLU A 629 -3.45 13.62 -19.90
N ILE A 630 -4.70 14.07 -20.01
CA ILE A 630 -5.51 14.52 -18.87
C ILE A 630 -5.87 13.34 -17.97
N VAL A 631 -6.29 12.22 -18.55
CA VAL A 631 -6.64 11.00 -17.81
C VAL A 631 -5.40 10.38 -17.17
N GLU A 632 -4.25 10.35 -17.85
CA GLU A 632 -2.98 9.88 -17.31
C GLU A 632 -2.47 10.74 -16.15
N ALA A 633 -2.51 12.06 -16.29
CA ALA A 633 -2.14 12.99 -15.22
C ALA A 633 -3.04 12.80 -13.99
N ARG A 634 -4.37 12.68 -14.20
CA ARG A 634 -5.33 12.41 -13.12
C ARG A 634 -5.05 11.08 -12.42
N ASN A 635 -4.79 10.01 -13.18
CA ASN A 635 -4.46 8.71 -12.62
C ASN A 635 -3.13 8.72 -11.85
N THR A 636 -2.14 9.48 -12.33
CA THR A 636 -0.85 9.64 -11.65
C THR A 636 -1.02 10.36 -10.32
N ILE A 637 -1.77 11.47 -10.29
CA ILE A 637 -2.10 12.20 -9.06
C ILE A 637 -2.88 11.31 -8.10
N GLN A 638 -3.87 10.56 -8.58
CA GLN A 638 -4.65 9.64 -7.76
C GLN A 638 -3.78 8.56 -7.10
N LYS A 639 -2.88 7.93 -7.87
CA LYS A 639 -1.92 6.94 -7.34
C LYS A 639 -0.95 7.56 -6.33
N ALA A 640 -0.46 8.78 -6.58
CA ALA A 640 0.40 9.49 -5.64
C ALA A 640 -0.32 9.81 -4.33
N LEU A 641 -1.59 10.24 -4.40
CA LEU A 641 -2.43 10.49 -3.24
C LEU A 641 -2.70 9.21 -2.44
N GLU A 642 -3.01 8.10 -3.11
CA GLU A 642 -3.20 6.79 -2.47
C GLU A 642 -1.91 6.31 -1.77
N ALA A 643 -0.76 6.45 -2.42
CA ALA A 643 0.53 6.09 -1.82
C ALA A 643 0.87 6.97 -0.61
N ALA A 644 0.65 8.29 -0.70
CA ALA A 644 0.86 9.22 0.40
C ALA A 644 -0.06 8.89 1.59
N ASN A 645 -1.34 8.62 1.32
CA ASN A 645 -2.30 8.24 2.36
C ASN A 645 -1.96 6.89 3.01
N ALA A 646 -1.51 5.90 2.22
CA ALA A 646 -1.06 4.61 2.75
C ALA A 646 0.18 4.77 3.64
N ALA A 647 1.16 5.57 3.21
CA ALA A 647 2.34 5.88 4.01
C ALA A 647 1.99 6.58 5.33
N ASN A 648 1.05 7.54 5.30
CA ASN A 648 0.63 8.26 6.50
C ASN A 648 -0.14 7.36 7.49
N ARG A 649 -0.96 6.43 6.98
CA ARG A 649 -1.62 5.40 7.80
C ARG A 649 -0.60 4.45 8.44
N ALA A 650 0.35 3.93 7.66
CA ALA A 650 1.42 3.07 8.17
C ALA A 650 2.26 3.78 9.23
N LYS A 651 2.63 5.06 9.04
CA LYS A 651 3.30 5.90 10.05
C LYS A 651 2.49 5.96 11.35
N SER A 652 1.19 6.22 11.25
CA SER A 652 0.29 6.33 12.42
C SER A 652 0.15 5.00 13.17
N GLU A 653 -0.05 3.90 12.45
CA GLU A 653 -0.20 2.55 13.04
C GLU A 653 1.09 2.09 13.72
N PHE A 654 2.24 2.34 13.08
CA PHE A 654 3.55 2.07 13.66
C PHE A 654 3.75 2.83 14.98
N LEU A 655 3.48 4.14 15.00
CA LEU A 655 3.63 4.94 16.22
C LEU A 655 2.68 4.47 17.33
N ALA A 656 1.43 4.11 17.00
CA ALA A 656 0.47 3.57 17.95
C ALA A 656 0.91 2.23 18.56
N SER A 657 1.38 1.28 17.75
CA SER A 657 1.89 -0.02 18.23
C SER A 657 3.12 0.16 19.10
N MET A 658 4.09 0.95 18.64
CA MET A 658 5.32 1.22 19.38
C MET A 658 5.04 1.90 20.72
N SER A 659 4.09 2.82 20.79
CA SER A 659 3.72 3.43 22.07
C SER A 659 3.16 2.41 23.07
N HIS A 660 2.29 1.50 22.61
CA HIS A 660 1.76 0.45 23.47
C HIS A 660 2.88 -0.51 23.95
N GLU A 661 3.76 -0.90 23.04
CA GLU A 661 4.91 -1.77 23.34
C GLU A 661 5.95 -1.11 24.26
N LEU A 662 6.13 0.22 24.18
CA LEU A 662 7.02 0.97 25.07
C LEU A 662 6.38 1.23 26.44
N ARG A 663 5.06 1.46 26.50
CA ARG A 663 4.34 1.77 27.74
C ARG A 663 4.36 0.60 28.73
N THR A 664 4.20 -0.63 28.25
CA THR A 664 4.16 -1.83 29.10
C THR A 664 5.45 -2.05 29.91
N PRO A 665 6.65 -2.15 29.31
CA PRO A 665 7.88 -2.33 30.08
C PRO A 665 8.20 -1.09 30.93
N LEU A 666 7.85 0.11 30.45
CA LEU A 666 8.12 1.34 31.19
C LEU A 666 7.25 1.46 32.45
N ASN A 667 5.98 1.06 32.38
CA ASN A 667 5.09 0.99 33.54
C ASN A 667 5.60 -0.01 34.59
N ALA A 668 6.20 -1.12 34.16
CA ALA A 668 6.86 -2.05 35.07
C ALA A 668 8.08 -1.42 35.75
N ILE A 669 8.95 -0.73 35.00
CA ILE A 669 10.13 -0.01 35.53
C ILE A 669 9.71 1.08 36.53
N ILE A 670 8.67 1.86 36.20
CA ILE A 670 8.09 2.87 37.09
C ILE A 670 7.54 2.20 38.35
N GLY A 671 6.76 1.12 38.21
CA GLY A 671 6.18 0.40 39.35
C GLY A 671 7.24 -0.16 40.30
N PHE A 672 8.27 -0.83 39.78
CA PHE A 672 9.35 -1.38 40.60
C PHE A 672 10.21 -0.30 41.25
N SER A 673 10.52 0.78 40.54
CA SER A 673 11.26 1.92 41.11
C SER A 673 10.43 2.66 42.17
N GLU A 674 9.10 2.72 42.03
CA GLU A 674 8.22 3.28 43.05
C GLU A 674 8.17 2.40 44.31
N MET A 675 8.05 1.08 44.14
CA MET A 675 8.11 0.12 45.24
C MET A 675 9.44 0.16 46.00
N MET A 676 10.55 0.28 45.27
CA MET A 676 11.88 0.44 45.86
C MET A 676 12.01 1.78 46.61
N GLY A 677 11.55 2.89 46.02
CA GLY A 677 11.60 4.21 46.66
C GLY A 677 10.75 4.28 47.94
N GLN A 678 9.57 3.65 47.92
CA GLN A 678 8.71 3.50 49.11
C GLN A 678 9.17 2.43 50.10
N GLN A 679 10.27 1.72 49.79
CA GLN A 679 10.88 0.72 50.67
C GLN A 679 9.91 -0.41 51.09
N PHE A 680 8.99 -0.80 50.21
CA PHE A 680 8.00 -1.86 50.46
C PHE A 680 8.62 -3.23 50.82
N PHE A 681 9.85 -3.49 50.36
CA PHE A 681 10.58 -4.73 50.60
C PHE A 681 11.59 -4.63 51.77
N GLY A 682 11.52 -3.55 52.56
CA GLY A 682 12.43 -3.26 53.67
C GLY A 682 13.30 -2.04 53.42
N PRO A 683 14.03 -1.56 54.46
CA PRO A 683 14.78 -0.33 54.39
C PRO A 683 15.98 -0.44 53.45
N LEU A 684 16.11 0.53 52.54
CA LEU A 684 17.23 0.63 51.59
C LEU A 684 18.23 1.70 52.04
N PRO A 685 19.54 1.53 51.76
CA PRO A 685 20.50 2.61 51.97
C PRO A 685 20.10 3.87 51.19
N PRO A 686 20.31 5.09 51.72
CA PRO A 686 19.79 6.34 51.15
C PRO A 686 20.17 6.58 49.68
N GLN A 687 21.36 6.13 49.28
CA GLN A 687 21.84 6.21 47.89
C GLN A 687 20.95 5.42 46.90
N TYR A 688 20.42 4.27 47.32
CA TYR A 688 19.56 3.43 46.47
C TYR A 688 18.14 3.97 46.39
N VAL A 689 17.64 4.64 47.43
CA VAL A 689 16.38 5.39 47.37
C VAL A 689 16.51 6.51 46.34
N SER A 690 17.60 7.29 46.40
CA SER A 690 17.88 8.34 45.41
C SER A 690 18.02 7.80 43.97
N TYR A 691 18.66 6.64 43.77
CA TYR A 691 18.69 5.99 42.46
C TYR A 691 17.31 5.54 41.99
N SER A 692 16.49 5.02 42.91
CA SER A 692 15.12 4.62 42.61
C SER A 692 14.26 5.82 42.19
N ASP A 693 14.38 6.94 42.88
CA ASP A 693 13.68 8.18 42.56
C ASP A 693 14.11 8.71 41.19
N ASN A 694 15.41 8.64 40.86
CA ASN A 694 15.92 9.02 39.55
C ASN A 694 15.39 8.10 38.43
N ILE A 695 15.38 6.78 38.64
CA ILE A 695 14.82 5.83 37.67
C ILE A 695 13.32 6.09 37.47
N ASN A 696 12.59 6.34 38.56
CA ASN A 696 11.16 6.63 38.53
C ASN A 696 10.88 7.92 37.75
N ALA A 697 11.62 8.99 38.04
CA ALA A 697 11.53 10.27 37.35
C ALA A 697 11.86 10.14 35.86
N SER A 698 12.94 9.43 35.51
CA SER A 698 13.31 9.16 34.11
C SER A 698 12.26 8.31 33.39
N GLY A 699 11.69 7.30 34.05
CA GLY A 699 10.63 6.46 33.50
C GLY A 699 9.36 7.24 33.22
N LYS A 700 8.89 8.02 34.19
CA LYS A 700 7.73 8.93 34.04
C LYS A 700 7.97 9.96 32.94
N HIS A 701 9.19 10.49 32.84
CA HIS A 701 9.56 11.42 31.77
C HIS A 701 9.47 10.77 30.40
N LEU A 702 10.05 9.59 30.19
CA LEU A 702 10.01 8.88 28.91
C LEU A 702 8.56 8.51 28.51
N LEU A 703 7.72 8.18 29.49
CA LEU A 703 6.31 7.88 29.24
C LEU A 703 5.57 9.12 28.72
N SER A 704 5.84 10.29 29.29
CA SER A 704 5.30 11.56 28.80
C SER A 704 5.69 11.80 27.35
N LEU A 705 6.97 11.57 26.99
CA LEU A 705 7.45 11.78 25.61
C LEU A 705 6.77 10.89 24.59
N VAL A 706 6.59 9.61 24.94
CA VAL A 706 5.89 8.66 24.09
C VAL A 706 4.43 9.10 23.88
N ASN A 707 3.79 9.64 24.92
CA ASN A 707 2.42 10.13 24.81
C ASN A 707 2.34 11.42 23.97
N ASP A 708 3.26 12.37 24.18
CA ASP A 708 3.31 13.62 23.40
C ASP A 708 3.53 13.33 21.92
N LEU A 709 4.43 12.38 21.58
CA LEU A 709 4.68 11.95 20.20
C LEU A 709 3.42 11.34 19.55
N LEU A 710 2.67 10.54 20.30
CA LEU A 710 1.39 9.99 19.81
C LEU A 710 0.36 11.07 19.54
N GLU A 711 0.24 12.04 20.44
CA GLU A 711 -0.71 13.13 20.27
C GLU A 711 -0.39 13.93 19.02
N ILE A 712 0.88 14.28 18.79
CA ILE A 712 1.32 14.93 17.55
C ILE A 712 0.95 14.10 16.32
N SER A 713 1.22 12.80 16.34
CA SER A 713 0.86 11.93 15.22
C SER A 713 -0.65 11.90 14.95
N ARG A 714 -1.50 12.04 15.98
CA ARG A 714 -2.95 12.11 15.82
C ARG A 714 -3.41 13.48 15.34
N ILE A 715 -2.74 14.56 15.75
CA ILE A 715 -2.95 15.93 15.25
C ILE A 715 -2.60 15.99 13.75
N GLU A 716 -1.38 15.57 13.35
CA GLU A 716 -0.93 15.58 11.95
C GLU A 716 -1.84 14.75 11.03
N ALA A 717 -2.42 13.66 11.55
CA ALA A 717 -3.33 12.81 10.81
C ALA A 717 -4.78 13.33 10.76
N GLY A 718 -5.08 14.47 11.40
CA GLY A 718 -6.44 15.01 11.52
C GLY A 718 -7.41 14.10 12.27
N LYS A 719 -6.90 13.20 13.13
CA LYS A 719 -7.68 12.16 13.84
C LYS A 719 -8.18 12.59 15.22
N ILE A 720 -7.89 13.82 15.64
CA ILE A 720 -8.43 14.36 16.89
C ILE A 720 -9.75 15.05 16.57
N ALA A 721 -10.84 14.45 17.05
CA ALA A 721 -12.13 15.10 17.15
C ALA A 721 -12.28 15.64 18.58
N LEU A 722 -12.52 16.94 18.71
CA LEU A 722 -12.86 17.54 20.00
C LEU A 722 -14.23 17.03 20.45
N VAL A 723 -14.33 16.70 21.74
CA VAL A 723 -15.63 16.39 22.36
C VAL A 723 -16.19 17.70 22.90
N TRP A 724 -17.10 18.29 22.15
CA TRP A 724 -17.74 19.56 22.53
C TRP A 724 -18.69 19.34 23.70
N GLU A 725 -18.42 20.02 24.81
CA GLU A 725 -19.30 20.05 25.97
C GLU A 725 -19.35 21.46 26.59
N GLU A 726 -20.42 21.73 27.32
CA GLU A 726 -20.54 22.99 28.07
C GLU A 726 -19.56 22.98 29.24
N THR A 727 -18.53 23.82 29.15
CA THR A 727 -17.39 23.81 30.06
C THR A 727 -17.35 25.09 30.90
N HIS A 728 -17.34 24.92 32.22
CA HIS A 728 -17.05 25.97 33.19
C HIS A 728 -15.55 26.22 33.27
N VAL A 729 -15.07 27.26 32.57
CA VAL A 729 -13.64 27.60 32.46
C VAL A 729 -13.01 27.89 33.83
N ASP A 730 -13.74 28.56 34.72
CA ASP A 730 -13.29 28.86 36.08
C ASP A 730 -12.96 27.58 36.87
N SER A 731 -13.77 26.53 36.72
CA SER A 731 -13.55 25.23 37.35
C SER A 731 -12.30 24.54 36.81
N VAL A 732 -12.04 24.66 35.50
CA VAL A 732 -10.86 24.05 34.88
C VAL A 732 -9.58 24.76 35.36
N ILE A 733 -9.57 26.10 35.38
CA ILE A 733 -8.44 26.88 35.87
C ILE A 733 -8.14 26.54 37.34
N LYS A 734 -9.15 26.54 38.21
CA LYS A 734 -9.01 26.17 39.64
C LYS A 734 -8.40 24.77 39.81
N GLN A 735 -8.82 23.80 39.00
CA GLN A 735 -8.24 22.44 39.04
C GLN A 735 -6.77 22.40 38.61
N CYS A 736 -6.41 23.11 37.53
CA CYS A 736 -5.03 23.15 37.06
C CYS A 736 -4.10 23.82 38.08
N VAL A 737 -4.54 24.95 38.64
CA VAL A 737 -3.81 25.69 39.69
C VAL A 737 -3.55 24.81 40.90
N ALA A 738 -4.58 24.12 41.42
CA ALA A 738 -4.46 23.21 42.56
C ALA A 738 -3.46 22.06 42.32
N LEU A 739 -3.37 21.56 41.08
CA LEU A 739 -2.40 20.51 40.72
C LEU A 739 -0.95 21.02 40.69
N THR A 740 -0.73 22.31 40.46
CA THR A 740 0.61 22.92 40.35
C THR A 740 1.06 23.65 41.60
N GLU A 741 0.16 23.88 42.56
CA GLU A 741 0.39 24.68 43.77
C GLU A 741 1.52 24.11 44.64
N GLN A 742 1.55 22.78 44.86
CA GLN A 742 2.61 22.12 45.62
C GLN A 742 3.99 22.31 44.95
N ALA A 743 4.06 22.20 43.62
CA ALA A 743 5.31 22.35 42.87
C ALA A 743 5.82 23.81 42.88
N CYS A 744 4.91 24.79 42.90
CA CYS A 744 5.25 26.21 43.08
C CYS A 744 5.75 26.47 44.51
N SER A 745 5.09 25.91 45.52
CA SER A 745 5.46 26.05 46.93
C SER A 745 6.86 25.49 47.23
N ILE A 746 7.26 24.37 46.60
CA ILE A 746 8.62 23.81 46.74
C ILE A 746 9.70 24.79 46.28
N LYS A 747 9.42 25.62 45.25
CA LYS A 747 10.32 26.68 44.75
C LYS A 747 10.04 28.06 45.37
N SER A 748 9.21 28.14 46.41
CA SER A 748 8.75 29.40 47.00
C SER A 748 8.14 30.39 45.97
N GLN A 749 7.58 29.90 44.87
CA GLN A 749 6.96 30.71 43.83
C GLN A 749 5.55 31.13 44.24
N THR A 750 5.14 32.35 43.86
CA THR A 750 3.78 32.85 44.09
C THR A 750 2.92 32.59 42.87
N LEU A 751 1.81 31.88 43.03
CA LEU A 751 0.83 31.61 41.96
C LEU A 751 -0.47 32.36 42.27
N ASN A 752 -0.76 33.43 41.53
CA ASN A 752 -2.02 34.17 41.69
C ASN A 752 -2.99 33.86 40.57
N VAL A 753 -4.27 34.02 40.86
CA VAL A 753 -5.35 33.78 39.91
C VAL A 753 -6.29 34.98 39.90
N GLN A 754 -6.50 35.54 38.72
CA GLN A 754 -7.40 36.67 38.49
C GLN A 754 -8.42 36.27 37.43
N MET A 755 -9.71 36.41 37.71
CA MET A 755 -10.76 36.06 36.75
C MET A 755 -11.89 37.08 36.83
N ASP A 756 -12.57 37.33 35.71
CA ASP A 756 -13.87 38.00 35.75
C ASP A 756 -14.88 37.14 36.53
N ASP A 757 -15.74 37.75 37.34
CA ASP A 757 -16.79 37.04 38.08
C ASP A 757 -18.18 37.61 37.71
N PRO A 758 -19.08 36.82 37.08
CA PRO A 758 -18.93 35.42 36.65
C PRO A 758 -18.36 35.25 35.23
N LEU A 759 -17.50 34.24 35.02
CA LEU A 759 -17.12 33.78 33.68
C LEU A 759 -18.28 33.01 33.00
N PRO A 760 -18.59 33.27 31.72
CA PRO A 760 -19.57 32.49 30.96
C PRO A 760 -19.09 31.04 30.72
N THR A 761 -20.04 30.14 30.46
CA THR A 761 -19.74 28.78 29.99
C THR A 761 -19.27 28.80 28.54
N LEU A 762 -18.29 27.96 28.23
CA LEU A 762 -17.68 27.86 26.91
C LEU A 762 -18.00 26.49 26.31
N GLN A 763 -18.41 26.45 25.04
CA GLN A 763 -18.45 25.19 24.29
C GLN A 763 -17.01 24.80 23.95
N ALA A 764 -16.46 23.79 24.64
CA ALA A 764 -15.08 23.35 24.47
C ALA A 764 -14.92 21.88 24.89
N ASP A 765 -13.86 21.21 24.42
CA ASP A 765 -13.43 19.95 25.03
C ASP A 765 -12.68 20.27 26.32
N ARG A 766 -13.34 20.02 27.45
CA ARG A 766 -12.80 20.27 28.78
C ARG A 766 -11.45 19.59 29.02
N ARG A 767 -11.22 18.41 28.44
CA ARG A 767 -9.97 17.66 28.63
C ARG A 767 -8.83 18.33 27.87
N ALA A 768 -9.09 18.72 26.62
CA ALA A 768 -8.13 19.46 25.82
C ALA A 768 -7.81 20.83 26.43
N LEU A 769 -8.81 21.56 26.92
CA LEU A 769 -8.61 22.84 27.60
C LEU A 769 -7.79 22.68 28.88
N LYS A 770 -8.09 21.65 29.69
CA LYS A 770 -7.31 21.31 30.89
C LYS A 770 -5.84 21.02 30.54
N GLN A 771 -5.61 20.29 29.45
CA GLN A 771 -4.26 19.96 28.98
C GLN A 771 -3.49 21.20 28.54
N VAL A 772 -4.10 22.09 27.75
CA VAL A 772 -3.51 23.38 27.37
C VAL A 772 -3.10 24.16 28.62
N LEU A 773 -4.03 24.34 29.57
CA LEU A 773 -3.76 25.12 30.78
C LEU A 773 -2.67 24.49 31.66
N LEU A 774 -2.68 23.17 31.83
CA LEU A 774 -1.59 22.48 32.55
C LEU A 774 -0.25 22.67 31.86
N ASN A 775 -0.19 22.58 30.52
CA ASN A 775 1.05 22.81 29.77
C ASN A 775 1.57 24.25 29.94
N LEU A 776 0.68 25.25 29.91
CA LEU A 776 1.07 26.65 30.10
C LEU A 776 1.55 26.92 31.53
N ILE A 777 0.80 26.48 32.55
CA ILE A 777 1.14 26.72 33.96
C ILE A 777 2.41 25.95 34.36
N THR A 778 2.57 24.72 33.89
CA THR A 778 3.79 23.94 34.16
C THR A 778 5.01 24.51 33.43
N ASN A 779 4.86 25.09 32.23
CA ASN A 779 5.94 25.82 31.57
C ASN A 779 6.34 27.05 32.38
N ALA A 780 5.38 27.89 32.80
CA ALA A 780 5.63 29.03 33.67
C ALA A 780 6.39 28.60 34.94
N GLN A 781 5.85 27.62 35.68
CA GLN A 781 6.49 27.04 36.87
C GLN A 781 7.93 26.58 36.62
N LYS A 782 8.21 25.99 35.46
CA LYS A 782 9.51 25.44 35.10
C LYS A 782 10.56 26.53 34.86
N TYR A 783 10.17 27.59 34.16
CA TYR A 783 11.06 28.66 33.69
C TYR A 783 11.16 29.86 34.65
N THR A 784 10.24 29.97 35.59
CA THR A 784 10.37 30.86 36.74
C THR A 784 11.41 30.35 37.74
N GLY A 785 12.22 31.26 38.26
CA GLY A 785 13.20 31.00 39.30
C GLY A 785 12.58 30.72 40.67
N GLU A 786 13.42 30.53 41.69
CA GLU A 786 12.98 30.40 43.08
C GLU A 786 12.49 31.77 43.59
N GLY A 787 11.33 31.84 44.22
CA GLY A 787 10.74 33.11 44.69
C GLY A 787 10.00 33.96 43.64
N GLY A 788 9.91 33.50 42.38
CA GLY A 788 9.27 34.27 41.29
C GLY A 788 7.74 34.22 41.30
N HIS A 789 7.14 34.94 40.37
CA HIS A 789 5.71 35.20 40.27
C HIS A 789 5.10 34.59 39.00
N ILE A 790 3.95 33.93 39.17
CA ILE A 790 3.14 33.36 38.09
C ILE A 790 1.71 33.84 38.28
N ASP A 791 1.14 34.47 37.26
CA ASP A 791 -0.22 34.96 37.26
C ASP A 791 -1.05 34.24 36.19
N VAL A 792 -2.19 33.68 36.59
CA VAL A 792 -3.18 33.11 35.66
C VAL A 792 -4.37 34.06 35.61
N SER A 793 -4.65 34.62 34.43
CA SER A 793 -5.76 35.53 34.19
C SER A 793 -6.76 34.95 33.20
N ALA A 794 -8.06 35.21 33.41
CA ALA A 794 -9.10 34.84 32.46
C ALA A 794 -10.17 35.93 32.36
N HIS A 795 -10.38 36.44 31.16
CA HIS A 795 -11.28 37.56 30.88
C HIS A 795 -12.07 37.35 29.60
N VAL A 796 -13.27 37.93 29.53
CA VAL A 796 -14.05 37.97 28.30
C VAL A 796 -13.72 39.24 27.52
N ARG A 797 -13.25 39.09 26.28
CA ARG A 797 -12.90 40.23 25.41
C ARG A 797 -13.59 40.09 24.05
N GLY A 798 -14.56 40.97 23.81
CA GLY A 798 -15.42 40.89 22.62
C GLY A 798 -16.20 39.58 22.60
N ASP A 799 -16.09 38.84 21.50
CA ASP A 799 -16.75 37.54 21.31
C ASP A 799 -15.84 36.33 21.65
N SER A 800 -14.78 36.55 22.44
CA SER A 800 -13.82 35.51 22.81
C SER A 800 -13.50 35.48 24.31
N MET A 801 -13.20 34.28 24.80
CA MET A 801 -12.62 34.03 26.12
C MET A 801 -11.09 34.07 25.99
N GLU A 802 -10.43 35.02 26.64
CA GLU A 802 -8.97 35.12 26.71
C GLU A 802 -8.48 34.56 28.06
N ILE A 803 -7.59 33.57 28.02
CA ILE A 803 -6.92 33.01 29.19
C ILE A 803 -5.43 33.23 29.02
N ALA A 804 -4.79 33.95 29.93
CA ALA A 804 -3.36 34.23 29.88
C ALA A 804 -2.63 33.68 31.09
N VAL A 805 -1.45 33.09 30.85
CA VAL A 805 -0.51 32.67 31.88
C VAL A 805 0.75 33.51 31.73
N THR A 806 1.07 34.28 32.76
CA THR A 806 2.20 35.20 32.82
C THR A 806 3.19 34.72 33.86
N ASP A 807 4.47 34.72 33.52
CA ASP A 807 5.58 34.44 34.42
C ASP A 807 6.68 35.50 34.31
N ASP A 808 7.42 35.72 35.40
CA ASP A 808 8.60 36.58 35.48
C ASP A 808 9.92 35.79 35.32
N GLY A 809 9.88 34.69 34.57
CA GLY A 809 11.02 33.80 34.37
C GLY A 809 12.07 34.31 33.38
N ILE A 810 12.86 33.37 32.85
CA ILE A 810 14.01 33.69 31.95
C ILE A 810 13.62 34.37 30.63
N GLY A 811 12.34 34.31 30.24
CA GLY A 811 11.86 34.80 28.94
C GLY A 811 12.43 34.06 27.73
N ILE A 812 11.96 34.43 26.55
CA ILE A 812 12.31 33.85 25.25
C ILE A 812 12.97 34.95 24.40
N ALA A 813 14.08 34.64 23.73
CA ALA A 813 14.73 35.59 22.84
C ALA A 813 13.88 35.82 21.57
N GLU A 814 13.86 37.06 21.07
CA GLU A 814 13.02 37.46 19.92
C GLU A 814 13.24 36.59 18.68
N LYS A 815 14.48 36.15 18.44
CA LYS A 815 14.84 35.24 17.34
C LYS A 815 14.21 33.84 17.44
N ASP A 816 13.87 33.39 18.65
CA ASP A 816 13.37 32.05 18.93
C ASP A 816 11.83 32.03 18.99
N LEU A 817 11.17 33.19 19.18
CA LEU A 817 9.71 33.34 19.25
C LEU A 817 8.92 32.75 18.05
N PRO A 818 9.38 32.86 16.79
CA PRO A 818 8.67 32.22 15.68
C PRO A 818 8.65 30.68 15.77
N HIS A 819 9.68 30.11 16.40
CA HIS A 819 9.98 28.68 16.36
C HIS A 819 9.46 27.91 17.58
N VAL A 820 9.15 28.59 18.70
CA VAL A 820 8.69 27.91 19.94
C VAL A 820 7.35 27.18 19.82
N THR A 821 6.60 27.41 18.74
CA THR A 821 5.34 26.69 18.45
C THR A 821 5.47 25.64 17.35
N GLU A 822 6.67 25.45 16.77
CA GLU A 822 6.96 24.42 15.79
C GLU A 822 7.42 23.12 16.46
N PHE A 823 7.21 21.98 15.78
CA PHE A 823 7.59 20.68 16.33
C PHE A 823 9.12 20.49 16.30
N PHE A 824 9.70 20.09 17.44
CA PHE A 824 11.11 19.68 17.60
C PHE A 824 12.20 20.78 17.51
N GLU A 825 11.87 22.06 17.46
CA GLU A 825 12.87 23.13 17.51
C GLU A 825 13.03 23.70 18.94
N GLN A 826 14.19 23.44 19.54
CA GLN A 826 14.64 24.16 20.73
C GLN A 826 15.78 25.10 20.35
N GLY A 827 15.61 26.40 20.66
CA GLY A 827 16.66 27.40 20.52
C GLY A 827 17.93 26.96 21.25
N ASN A 828 19.06 26.95 20.51
CA ASN A 828 20.41 26.58 20.95
C ASN A 828 20.66 26.79 22.45
N SER A 829 20.78 25.70 23.22
CA SER A 829 21.30 25.72 24.59
C SER A 829 21.93 24.37 24.97
N ASP A 830 23.06 24.47 25.65
CA ASP A 830 23.98 23.44 26.15
C ASP A 830 23.36 22.06 26.51
N PRO A 831 23.91 20.93 26.01
CA PRO A 831 23.41 19.57 26.30
C PRO A 831 23.38 19.21 27.81
N TYR A 832 24.08 19.94 28.68
CA TYR A 832 23.99 19.72 30.14
C TYR A 832 22.87 20.49 30.85
N ILE A 833 22.22 21.45 30.19
CA ILE A 833 21.03 22.16 30.69
C ILE A 833 19.72 21.48 30.21
N SER A 834 19.84 20.49 29.31
CA SER A 834 18.77 19.74 28.62
C SER A 834 17.84 18.89 29.50
N ALA A 835 17.96 18.92 30.83
CA ALA A 835 17.22 18.03 31.73
C ALA A 835 15.71 18.34 31.89
N LYS A 836 15.09 19.21 31.06
CA LYS A 836 13.77 19.79 31.41
C LYS A 836 12.70 19.85 30.31
N GLY A 837 12.72 19.02 29.25
CA GLY A 837 11.57 18.80 28.36
C GLY A 837 11.76 19.24 26.91
N TRP A 838 10.97 18.72 25.97
CA TRP A 838 11.29 18.61 24.53
C TRP A 838 10.65 19.68 23.60
N GLY A 839 9.99 20.70 24.15
CA GLY A 839 9.37 21.77 23.34
C GLY A 839 8.04 21.40 22.66
N LEU A 840 7.52 20.18 22.86
CA LEU A 840 6.30 19.70 22.19
C LEU A 840 5.00 20.25 22.80
N GLY A 841 4.99 20.59 24.09
CA GLY A 841 3.77 21.00 24.81
C GLY A 841 3.12 22.26 24.26
N LEU A 842 3.90 23.22 23.75
CA LEU A 842 3.36 24.47 23.20
C LEU A 842 2.80 24.26 21.78
N ALA A 843 3.42 23.39 20.98
CA ALA A 843 2.90 22.99 19.66
C ALA A 843 1.59 22.19 19.78
N ILE A 844 1.49 21.29 20.77
CA ILE A 844 0.24 20.58 21.10
C ILE A 844 -0.82 21.60 21.55
N SER A 845 -0.45 22.54 22.42
CA SER A 845 -1.38 23.56 22.92
C SER A 845 -1.92 24.43 21.78
N LYS A 846 -1.06 24.90 20.88
CA LYS A 846 -1.45 25.64 19.68
C LYS A 846 -2.42 24.84 18.82
N SER A 847 -2.12 23.57 18.56
CA SER A 847 -2.96 22.71 17.72
C SER A 847 -4.34 22.49 18.33
N LEU A 848 -4.42 22.23 19.64
CA LEU A 848 -5.69 22.07 20.34
C LEU A 848 -6.52 23.36 20.31
N ILE A 849 -5.90 24.53 20.48
CA ILE A 849 -6.59 25.82 20.43
C ILE A 849 -7.07 26.16 19.02
N VAL A 850 -6.27 25.89 18.00
CA VAL A 850 -6.69 26.04 16.59
C VAL A 850 -7.88 25.13 16.27
N LEU A 851 -7.89 23.88 16.78
CA LEU A 851 -9.06 23.00 16.66
C LEU A 851 -10.29 23.56 17.37
N HIS A 852 -10.11 24.37 18.42
CA HIS A 852 -11.21 25.09 19.08
C HIS A 852 -11.67 26.34 18.32
N GLY A 853 -11.08 26.64 17.15
CA GLY A 853 -11.33 27.88 16.39
C GLY A 853 -10.68 29.10 17.02
N GLY A 854 -9.73 28.91 17.94
CA GLY A 854 -9.04 29.95 18.68
C GLY A 854 -7.62 30.25 18.19
N GLU A 855 -6.95 31.16 18.89
CA GLU A 855 -5.56 31.54 18.61
C GLU A 855 -4.72 31.56 19.91
N ILE A 856 -3.43 31.23 19.78
CA ILE A 856 -2.43 31.36 20.84
C ILE A 856 -1.43 32.47 20.48
N LYS A 857 -1.20 33.39 21.41
CA LYS A 857 -0.24 34.48 21.29
C LYS A 857 0.79 34.39 22.40
N ILE A 858 2.05 34.67 22.07
CA ILE A 858 3.17 34.63 23.01
C ILE A 858 3.86 35.98 22.97
N ASP A 859 3.89 36.67 24.11
CA ASP A 859 4.63 37.92 24.30
C ASP A 859 5.73 37.64 25.35
N SER A 860 6.99 37.75 24.98
CA SER A 860 8.11 37.44 25.88
C SER A 860 9.33 38.31 25.59
N THR A 861 10.02 38.70 26.65
CA THR A 861 11.30 39.42 26.59
C THR A 861 12.32 38.63 27.42
N LEU A 862 13.49 38.35 26.83
CA LEU A 862 14.57 37.64 27.51
C LEU A 862 14.98 38.37 28.79
N GLY A 863 14.84 37.69 29.94
CA GLY A 863 15.16 38.20 31.27
C GLY A 863 14.03 38.94 31.99
N GLU A 864 12.88 39.19 31.34
CA GLU A 864 11.73 39.86 31.96
C GLU A 864 10.51 38.92 32.15
N GLY A 865 10.46 37.80 31.41
CA GLY A 865 9.40 36.80 31.56
C GLY A 865 8.65 36.45 30.27
N THR A 866 7.59 35.67 30.41
CA THR A 866 6.76 35.20 29.28
C THR A 866 5.28 35.35 29.62
N THR A 867 4.49 35.84 28.67
CA THR A 867 3.02 35.79 28.71
C THR A 867 2.53 34.98 27.53
N VAL A 868 1.78 33.92 27.82
CA VAL A 868 1.09 33.12 26.80
C VAL A 868 -0.41 33.32 26.94
N THR A 869 -1.03 33.86 25.90
CA THR A 869 -2.46 34.16 25.84
C THR A 869 -3.14 33.23 24.87
N VAL A 870 -4.21 32.57 25.32
CA VAL A 870 -5.07 31.71 24.52
C VAL A 870 -6.43 32.38 24.38
N SER A 871 -6.92 32.51 23.15
CA SER A 871 -8.24 33.07 22.83
C SER A 871 -9.13 31.98 22.23
N ILE A 872 -10.34 31.82 22.74
CA ILE A 872 -11.32 30.84 22.23
C ILE A 872 -12.66 31.57 21.97
N PRO A 873 -13.30 31.43 20.80
CA PRO A 873 -14.59 32.07 20.52
C PRO A 873 -15.70 31.60 21.47
N LEU A 874 -16.55 32.52 21.93
CA LEU A 874 -17.72 32.22 22.78
C LEU A 874 -18.84 31.53 21.99
N THR A 875 -18.94 31.83 20.69
CA THR A 875 -19.87 31.22 19.74
C THR A 875 -19.11 30.63 18.56
N GLN A 876 -19.37 29.37 18.23
CA GLN A 876 -18.85 28.77 17.00
C GLN A 876 -19.56 29.35 15.78
N SER A 877 -18.80 29.72 14.76
CA SER A 877 -19.31 29.89 13.40
C SER A 877 -19.58 28.51 12.81
N ASP A 878 -20.77 28.30 12.25
CA ASP A 878 -21.20 27.07 11.55
C ASP A 878 -20.22 26.60 10.45
#